data_AF-A0A8H6HX06-F1
#
_entry.id   AF-A0A8H6HX06-F1
#
_cell.length_a   1.000
_cell.length_b   1.000
_cell.length_c   1.000
_cell.angle_alpha   90.00
_cell.angle_beta   90.00
_cell.angle_gamma   90.00
#
_symmetry.space_group_name_H-M   'P 1'
#
loop_
_entity.id
_entity.type
_entity.pdbx_description
1 polymer ?
#
loop_
_entity_poly.entity_id
_entity_poly.type
_entity_poly.pdbx_seq_one_letter_code
_entity_poly.pdbx_strand_id
1 'polypeptide(L)'
;MASNPGKVEGDQPLEAIPAFVQGQRDNVHFLQGAENVSIGTMATTVVSGSYNYNLTVVNNTHTHYGSPREPSSCEQAVSAEEILAWLKGPDFLRIYEEALSQRLSKTGAWFIGSEEFREFVEGRDVIVWGTGMPGAGKTLLSSTSMEHLREVFEDHQDIAIICAFIRYTEKLSICDILVGLLRQLVVRHPCASRHMGRVYIRNQKMELREQGLVKALQDIVGSLSKVFIIIDGLDEAGDAVKDALLRALPTLGANVLIMSRPLELYAHCVPDAIHISIEARTEDIDRFIDDQIQRNSRLQEIVRGDPTVIEKLKARIRESSKGMFLVARLQMEGVLRKARSVNTLLKGLDQLPSGVDAMYEHTLARIGAQPEEDASIAYRVFIWLLYSKKTLTPEDIQFALAISFEDKSYDAGDVIPRDLILSLCGGLITSEHSEIFPIPVLRFIHYTAYEYLKKIRFPGFLRPHTYIAVSCLVYLEHTNLQTWEEGQRLMRRHWEYADQCWGYHARESQEEDVDTHPYITNFLQTCGNYYLHFVGGVPTLQLTGLHLAAMYGLVKVISTRSLPFLLGRSWSWNELRWVDGQTPIHHAVMSSETLALKALLNCYTGHVNEQDTDGNTALTLAAHSCPVSMETQLLAGAKDIDVNLQNTRGQTAFMLACIASWNEISRITLFSLHPDINFNIKDNAGMTAFLYACRRGDWKVAVHILDQADTIDPNEVDNSGTTGLMYFCATSEGAILDDFHNFEMRNKHETWEALALFIGRGCNPYIRDISGRSAFHSAVAYPSTARHSTVPTSYALQYLLGIDSVDCNQRDNDGVTALMLASVGNLDSLQVLLSHPQVDVNAQDAEGRTALHWCCRSGIPDSLEILVSHPRVNCHLTDQRGWSALDFACARRGLPGVNSIYILAKSGRWEDSAIRRVVIQFFAHHYDTGAEISLKSTLISSQQSPATFDVFEWTLDDPTTWVLLGYALRDTCRVAAYLILVNCGILPPSKTAEEEKRYCQCAAASVFCSRSWVLEAVGVPYRRDDYASTFVFSPNPQLRRR
;
A
#
# COMPACT_ATOMS: atom_id res chain seq x y z
N MET A 1 30.21 8.24 -43.11
CA MET A 1 31.16 7.85 -44.18
C MET A 1 31.46 6.38 -43.98
N ALA A 2 30.81 5.51 -44.75
CA ALA A 2 31.44 4.65 -45.78
C ALA A 2 32.19 3.46 -45.15
N SER A 3 32.04 2.18 -45.52
CA SER A 3 31.36 1.50 -46.63
C SER A 3 31.64 0.00 -46.45
N ASN A 4 30.66 -0.86 -46.75
CA ASN A 4 30.84 -2.27 -47.13
C ASN A 4 31.69 -2.37 -48.44
N PRO A 5 32.15 -3.53 -48.99
CA PRO A 5 31.55 -4.89 -48.93
C PRO A 5 32.53 -6.11 -49.01
N GLY A 6 32.00 -7.35 -49.00
CA GLY A 6 32.66 -8.52 -49.64
C GLY A 6 32.28 -9.92 -49.15
N LYS A 7 31.33 -10.59 -49.84
CA LYS A 7 30.93 -12.02 -49.74
C LYS A 7 31.98 -12.98 -50.34
N VAL A 8 31.99 -14.28 -49.93
CA VAL A 8 31.88 -15.50 -50.80
C VAL A 8 31.41 -16.72 -49.94
N GLU A 9 30.57 -17.58 -50.54
CA GLU A 9 29.84 -18.79 -50.06
C GLU A 9 30.63 -20.12 -50.15
N GLY A 10 30.10 -21.21 -49.55
CA GLY A 10 30.45 -22.61 -49.91
C GLY A 10 30.05 -23.77 -48.93
N ASP A 11 28.83 -24.30 -49.10
CA ASP A 11 28.25 -25.67 -48.97
C ASP A 11 28.83 -26.86 -48.11
N GLN A 12 28.01 -27.34 -47.14
CA GLN A 12 27.44 -28.70 -46.78
C GLN A 12 28.21 -30.06 -46.99
N PRO A 13 27.73 -31.26 -46.48
CA PRO A 13 26.91 -31.67 -45.28
C PRO A 13 27.36 -33.06 -44.61
N LEU A 14 26.63 -33.64 -43.61
CA LEU A 14 26.35 -35.12 -43.42
C LEU A 14 25.71 -35.55 -42.04
N GLU A 15 24.56 -36.28 -42.10
CA GLU A 15 24.07 -37.52 -41.39
C GLU A 15 24.25 -37.76 -39.85
N ALA A 16 23.43 -38.46 -39.02
CA ALA A 16 22.12 -39.17 -39.05
C ALA A 16 21.76 -39.83 -37.65
N ILE A 17 20.46 -39.92 -37.29
CA ILE A 17 19.68 -41.05 -36.63
C ILE A 17 19.73 -41.38 -35.07
N PRO A 18 18.62 -41.90 -34.45
CA PRO A 18 18.16 -41.65 -33.05
C PRO A 18 17.87 -42.89 -32.12
N ALA A 19 17.48 -42.69 -30.83
CA ALA A 19 16.47 -43.51 -30.06
C ALA A 19 16.20 -43.10 -28.57
N PHE A 20 14.89 -43.13 -28.22
CA PHE A 20 14.08 -43.21 -26.96
C PHE A 20 14.63 -43.54 -25.55
N VAL A 21 14.01 -42.94 -24.49
CA VAL A 21 13.28 -43.60 -23.35
C VAL A 21 12.19 -42.65 -22.74
N GLN A 22 11.07 -43.24 -22.29
CA GLN A 22 9.87 -42.69 -21.64
C GLN A 22 10.07 -42.04 -20.24
N GLY A 23 9.25 -41.03 -19.95
CA GLY A 23 8.96 -40.51 -18.61
C GLY A 23 8.06 -39.28 -18.66
N GLN A 24 6.74 -39.48 -18.51
CA GLN A 24 5.68 -38.48 -18.70
C GLN A 24 5.79 -37.25 -17.78
N ARG A 25 5.90 -36.06 -18.40
CA ARG A 25 5.07 -34.89 -18.06
C ARG A 25 4.53 -34.35 -19.37
N ASP A 26 3.21 -34.34 -19.50
CA ASP A 26 2.49 -33.96 -20.71
C ASP A 26 2.80 -32.50 -21.12
N ASN A 27 2.88 -32.30 -22.45
CA ASN A 27 2.92 -31.05 -23.21
C ASN A 27 4.29 -30.50 -23.69
N VAL A 28 5.14 -31.32 -24.32
CA VAL A 28 6.14 -30.81 -25.28
C VAL A 28 6.16 -31.67 -26.55
N HIS A 29 5.69 -31.12 -27.67
CA HIS A 29 5.90 -31.71 -29.00
C HIS A 29 7.17 -31.13 -29.64
N PHE A 30 8.13 -31.99 -29.99
CA PHE A 30 9.34 -31.60 -30.76
C PHE A 30 9.02 -31.52 -32.26
N LEU A 31 9.43 -30.44 -32.93
CA LEU A 31 9.40 -30.32 -34.39
C LEU A 31 10.68 -30.95 -34.98
N GLN A 32 10.50 -31.98 -35.79
CA GLN A 32 11.57 -32.72 -36.48
C GLN A 32 11.86 -32.04 -37.83
N GLY A 33 13.14 -31.71 -38.12
CA GLY A 33 13.59 -31.26 -39.46
C GLY A 33 14.14 -29.83 -39.58
N ALA A 34 14.49 -29.14 -38.49
CA ALA A 34 15.17 -27.84 -38.57
C ALA A 34 16.70 -28.01 -38.58
N GLU A 35 17.36 -27.61 -39.66
CA GLU A 35 18.83 -27.43 -39.69
C GLU A 35 19.19 -25.94 -39.45
N ASN A 36 20.31 -25.69 -38.76
CA ASN A 36 20.82 -24.37 -38.33
C ASN A 36 20.02 -23.62 -37.26
N VAL A 37 19.75 -24.25 -36.11
CA VAL A 37 19.26 -23.54 -34.91
C VAL A 37 20.44 -23.24 -33.98
N SER A 38 20.74 -21.95 -33.75
CA SER A 38 21.57 -21.51 -32.63
C SER A 38 20.67 -20.94 -31.52
N ILE A 39 20.89 -21.39 -30.29
CA ILE A 39 20.09 -21.01 -29.12
C ILE A 39 20.88 -19.98 -28.31
N GLY A 40 20.41 -18.73 -28.27
CA GLY A 40 20.89 -17.65 -27.41
C GLY A 40 19.90 -17.34 -26.28
N THR A 41 20.40 -16.87 -25.14
CA THR A 41 19.74 -16.84 -23.82
C THR A 41 18.71 -15.73 -23.57
N MET A 42 18.18 -15.07 -24.61
CA MET A 42 16.98 -14.22 -24.46
C MET A 42 16.00 -14.43 -25.63
N ALA A 43 14.79 -14.83 -25.27
CA ALA A 43 13.61 -15.02 -26.12
C ALA A 43 13.83 -15.89 -27.38
N THR A 44 13.56 -17.19 -27.25
CA THR A 44 13.59 -18.14 -28.37
C THR A 44 12.45 -17.83 -29.37
N THR A 45 12.76 -17.16 -30.48
CA THR A 45 11.96 -17.20 -31.71
C THR A 45 12.71 -18.09 -32.70
N VAL A 46 12.16 -19.26 -33.03
CA VAL A 46 12.69 -20.13 -34.09
C VAL A 46 12.00 -19.79 -35.40
N VAL A 47 12.74 -19.38 -36.42
CA VAL A 47 12.23 -19.16 -37.78
C VAL A 47 12.88 -20.19 -38.70
N SER A 48 12.10 -21.11 -39.26
CA SER A 48 12.53 -21.97 -40.37
C SER A 48 11.93 -21.48 -41.69
N GLY A 49 12.75 -21.22 -42.71
CA GLY A 49 12.27 -20.89 -44.06
C GLY A 49 13.23 -21.42 -45.13
N SER A 50 12.76 -22.35 -45.96
CA SER A 50 13.42 -22.74 -47.20
C SER A 50 13.05 -21.76 -48.31
N TYR A 51 14.05 -21.18 -48.98
CA TYR A 51 13.87 -20.35 -50.17
C TYR A 51 13.73 -21.22 -51.42
N ASN A 52 12.74 -20.92 -52.29
CA ASN A 52 12.91 -21.12 -53.73
C ASN A 52 12.08 -20.12 -54.56
N TYR A 53 12.83 -19.35 -55.35
CA TYR A 53 12.56 -18.53 -56.55
C TYR A 53 11.12 -18.16 -56.94
N ASN A 54 10.60 -17.05 -56.38
CA ASN A 54 10.13 -15.87 -57.12
C ASN A 54 9.55 -14.84 -56.12
N LEU A 55 10.12 -13.63 -56.12
CA LEU A 55 9.97 -12.61 -55.07
C LEU A 55 8.65 -11.82 -55.14
N THR A 56 7.77 -12.05 -54.15
CA THR A 56 6.96 -11.04 -53.44
C THR A 56 6.50 -11.64 -52.09
N VAL A 57 7.17 -11.29 -50.99
CA VAL A 57 6.74 -11.69 -49.64
C VAL A 57 5.78 -10.64 -49.09
N VAL A 58 4.49 -10.98 -49.02
CA VAL A 58 3.59 -10.60 -47.92
C VAL A 58 2.65 -11.78 -47.71
N ASN A 59 2.88 -12.58 -46.66
CA ASN A 59 1.87 -13.47 -46.09
C ASN A 59 2.16 -13.65 -44.61
N ASN A 60 1.46 -12.87 -43.78
CA ASN A 60 1.28 -13.17 -42.38
C ASN A 60 0.21 -14.27 -42.26
N THR A 61 0.62 -15.46 -41.85
CA THR A 61 -0.30 -16.48 -41.33
C THR A 61 -0.38 -16.30 -39.82
N HIS A 62 -1.48 -15.72 -39.34
CA HIS A 62 -1.89 -15.79 -37.94
C HIS A 62 -2.49 -17.17 -37.66
N THR A 63 -1.75 -18.02 -36.93
CA THR A 63 -2.32 -19.18 -36.25
C THR A 63 -2.66 -18.81 -34.82
N HIS A 64 -3.95 -18.86 -34.51
CA HIS A 64 -4.49 -18.83 -33.15
C HIS A 64 -3.88 -19.95 -32.29
N TYR A 65 -3.17 -19.58 -31.23
CA TYR A 65 -3.17 -20.28 -29.95
C TYR A 65 -3.37 -19.25 -28.86
N GLY A 66 -4.31 -19.52 -27.96
CA GLY A 66 -4.71 -18.63 -26.88
C GLY A 66 -3.53 -18.31 -25.97
N SER A 67 -3.17 -17.03 -25.94
CA SER A 67 -2.49 -16.42 -24.82
C SER A 67 -3.34 -16.67 -23.56
N PRO A 68 -2.75 -17.06 -22.41
CA PRO A 68 -3.44 -16.84 -21.15
C PRO A 68 -3.75 -15.34 -21.10
N ARG A 69 -5.05 -15.04 -21.02
CA ARG A 69 -5.61 -13.68 -21.00
C ARG A 69 -4.75 -12.79 -20.11
N GLU A 70 -4.03 -11.86 -20.74
CA GLU A 70 -3.65 -10.63 -20.04
C GLU A 70 -4.96 -9.99 -19.56
N PRO A 71 -5.09 -9.63 -18.27
CA PRO A 71 -6.24 -8.89 -17.82
C PRO A 71 -6.21 -7.53 -18.53
N SER A 72 -7.06 -7.38 -19.53
CA SER A 72 -7.36 -6.10 -20.17
C SER A 72 -8.20 -5.26 -19.21
N SER A 73 -7.54 -4.75 -18.18
CA SER A 73 -7.86 -3.48 -17.56
C SER A 73 -6.56 -2.72 -17.56
N CYS A 74 -6.59 -1.46 -17.97
CA CYS A 74 -5.57 -0.51 -17.55
C CYS A 74 -5.69 -0.39 -16.02
N GLU A 75 -5.16 -1.37 -15.29
CA GLU A 75 -4.72 -1.18 -13.91
C GLU A 75 -3.76 0.00 -14.03
N GLN A 76 -4.04 1.10 -13.34
CA GLN A 76 -3.02 2.13 -13.16
C GLN A 76 -1.80 1.40 -12.59
N ALA A 77 -0.79 1.19 -13.43
CA ALA A 77 0.42 0.50 -13.04
C ALA A 77 1.09 1.41 -12.00
N VAL A 78 0.89 1.08 -10.72
CA VAL A 78 1.51 1.79 -9.62
C VAL A 78 3.01 1.63 -9.78
N SER A 79 3.72 2.74 -9.89
CA SER A 79 5.16 2.67 -10.12
C SER A 79 5.84 2.07 -8.89
N ALA A 80 6.99 1.42 -9.09
CA ALA A 80 7.80 0.94 -7.97
C ALA A 80 8.16 2.09 -7.00
N GLU A 81 8.33 3.31 -7.52
CA GLU A 81 8.61 4.51 -6.73
C GLU A 81 7.44 4.89 -5.81
N GLU A 82 6.19 4.79 -6.28
CA GLU A 82 5.00 5.02 -5.46
C GLU A 82 4.86 3.97 -4.35
N ILE A 83 5.13 2.70 -4.67
CA ILE A 83 5.13 1.62 -3.68
C ILE A 83 6.22 1.86 -2.62
N LEU A 84 7.42 2.30 -3.04
CA LEU A 84 8.52 2.61 -2.13
C LEU A 84 8.26 3.87 -1.29
N ALA A 85 7.55 4.87 -1.80
CA ALA A 85 7.14 6.03 -1.02
C ALA A 85 6.10 5.67 0.05
N TRP A 86 5.27 4.68 -0.22
CA TRP A 86 4.31 4.13 0.74
C TRP A 86 4.97 3.24 1.80
N LEU A 87 5.87 2.35 1.38
CA LEU A 87 6.66 1.49 2.27
C LEU A 87 7.76 2.29 2.98
N LYS A 88 7.41 3.20 3.89
CA LYS A 88 8.38 3.95 4.70
C LYS A 88 9.12 2.99 5.63
N GLY A 89 10.41 2.77 5.37
CA GLY A 89 11.22 1.85 6.17
C GLY A 89 12.72 2.03 5.97
N PRO A 90 13.53 1.39 6.82
CA PRO A 90 14.98 1.52 6.83
C PRO A 90 15.62 1.03 5.52
N ASP A 91 16.74 1.67 5.15
CA ASP A 91 17.59 1.24 4.05
C ASP A 91 18.78 0.42 4.57
N PHE A 92 18.58 -0.90 4.65
CA PHE A 92 19.61 -1.83 5.12
C PHE A 92 20.78 -1.99 4.15
N LEU A 93 20.60 -1.68 2.86
CA LEU A 93 21.67 -1.83 1.87
C LEU A 93 22.79 -0.80 2.11
N ARG A 94 22.44 0.40 2.54
CA ARG A 94 23.41 1.41 2.96
C ARG A 94 24.25 0.95 4.14
N ILE A 95 23.63 0.31 5.13
CA ILE A 95 24.33 -0.22 6.31
C ILE A 95 25.29 -1.35 5.91
N TYR A 96 24.87 -2.19 4.97
CA TYR A 96 25.73 -3.20 4.34
C TYR A 96 26.94 -2.56 3.64
N GLU A 97 26.75 -1.52 2.82
CA GLU A 97 27.84 -0.82 2.11
C GLU A 97 28.85 -0.19 3.08
N GLU A 98 28.37 0.39 4.17
CA GLU A 98 29.23 0.87 5.26
C GLU A 98 30.06 -0.27 5.86
N ALA A 99 29.44 -1.40 6.19
CA ALA A 99 30.14 -2.57 6.72
C ALA A 99 31.17 -3.14 5.73
N LEU A 100 30.87 -3.08 4.43
CA LEU A 100 31.79 -3.47 3.37
C LEU A 100 32.99 -2.52 3.27
N SER A 101 32.78 -1.21 3.39
CA SER A 101 33.85 -0.19 3.32
C SER A 101 34.89 -0.32 4.44
N GLN A 102 34.49 -0.84 5.60
CA GLN A 102 35.37 -1.04 6.75
C GLN A 102 36.15 -2.36 6.69
N ARG A 103 35.88 -3.22 5.71
CA ARG A 103 36.47 -4.55 5.59
C ARG A 103 37.89 -4.49 5.02
N LEU A 104 38.74 -5.36 5.55
CA LEU A 104 40.06 -5.68 4.98
C LEU A 104 39.92 -6.78 3.93
N SER A 105 40.52 -6.59 2.75
CA SER A 105 40.38 -7.56 1.65
C SER A 105 40.79 -8.99 2.09
N LYS A 106 40.02 -10.00 1.65
CA LYS A 106 40.21 -11.43 1.97
C LYS A 106 39.97 -11.87 3.42
N THR A 107 39.51 -10.99 4.31
CA THR A 107 39.02 -11.42 5.64
C THR A 107 37.67 -12.13 5.52
N GLY A 108 37.42 -13.12 6.40
CA GLY A 108 36.17 -13.90 6.43
C GLY A 108 36.06 -15.08 5.45
N ALA A 109 37.07 -15.34 4.61
CA ALA A 109 37.02 -16.40 3.59
C ALA A 109 36.83 -17.83 4.14
N TRP A 110 37.25 -18.07 5.39
CA TRP A 110 37.07 -19.36 6.06
C TRP A 110 35.59 -19.73 6.23
N PHE A 111 34.73 -18.74 6.45
CA PHE A 111 33.29 -18.95 6.68
C PHE A 111 32.60 -19.39 5.39
N ILE A 112 32.96 -18.77 4.26
CA ILE A 112 32.45 -19.17 2.94
C ILE A 112 32.83 -20.62 2.59
N GLY A 113 34.00 -21.08 3.05
CA GLY A 113 34.46 -22.46 2.88
C GLY A 113 33.96 -23.45 3.94
N SER A 114 33.10 -23.03 4.88
CA SER A 114 32.58 -23.90 5.94
C SER A 114 31.48 -24.84 5.43
N GLU A 115 31.29 -25.96 6.11
CA GLU A 115 30.25 -26.93 5.73
C GLU A 115 28.85 -26.34 5.96
N GLU A 116 28.69 -25.59 7.05
CA GLU A 116 27.44 -24.92 7.44
C GLU A 116 27.02 -23.87 6.41
N PHE A 117 27.95 -23.05 5.92
CA PHE A 117 27.64 -22.07 4.88
C PHE A 117 27.34 -22.74 3.52
N ARG A 118 28.03 -23.85 3.22
CA ARG A 118 27.73 -24.64 2.02
C ARG A 118 26.32 -25.23 2.07
N GLU A 119 25.91 -25.78 3.21
CA GLU A 119 24.56 -26.28 3.43
C GLU A 119 23.51 -25.15 3.34
N PHE A 120 23.83 -23.98 3.87
CA PHE A 120 23.01 -22.77 3.68
C PHE A 120 22.82 -22.39 2.22
N VAL A 121 23.85 -22.54 1.38
CA VAL A 121 23.76 -22.22 -0.06
C VAL A 121 23.07 -23.33 -0.86
N GLU A 122 23.30 -24.60 -0.54
CA GLU A 122 22.79 -25.75 -1.30
C GLU A 122 21.34 -26.13 -0.90
N GLY A 123 21.02 -26.09 0.38
CA GLY A 123 19.74 -26.53 0.94
C GLY A 123 18.53 -25.63 0.63
N ARG A 124 17.35 -26.03 1.10
CA ARG A 124 16.10 -25.24 1.04
C ARG A 124 15.54 -25.06 2.44
N ASP A 125 15.04 -23.86 2.71
CA ASP A 125 14.47 -23.45 4.01
C ASP A 125 15.45 -23.64 5.18
N VAL A 126 16.76 -23.50 4.89
CA VAL A 126 17.83 -23.72 5.88
C VAL A 126 18.06 -22.45 6.69
N ILE A 127 18.07 -22.58 8.01
CA ILE A 127 18.46 -21.52 8.93
C ILE A 127 19.84 -21.83 9.50
N VAL A 128 20.80 -20.93 9.28
CA VAL A 128 22.12 -20.97 9.95
C VAL A 128 22.19 -19.85 10.97
N TRP A 129 22.54 -20.19 12.20
CA TRP A 129 22.69 -19.23 13.28
C TRP A 129 24.15 -19.16 13.77
N GLY A 130 24.84 -18.14 13.29
CA GLY A 130 26.18 -17.78 13.73
C GLY A 130 26.16 -16.96 15.02
N THR A 131 26.70 -17.54 16.09
CA THR A 131 26.82 -16.86 17.38
C THR A 131 28.27 -16.58 17.72
N GLY A 132 28.58 -15.36 18.17
CA GLY A 132 29.95 -15.00 18.51
C GLY A 132 30.04 -13.92 19.57
N MET A 133 31.17 -13.89 20.26
CA MET A 133 31.47 -12.85 21.24
C MET A 133 31.51 -11.44 20.59
N PRO A 134 31.45 -10.37 21.38
CA PRO A 134 31.54 -9.03 20.84
C PRO A 134 32.87 -8.79 20.13
N GLY A 135 32.81 -8.18 18.94
CA GLY A 135 34.01 -8.00 18.11
C GLY A 135 34.57 -9.29 17.49
N ALA A 136 33.81 -10.39 17.44
CA ALA A 136 34.26 -11.62 16.76
C ALA A 136 34.27 -11.54 15.22
N GLY A 137 33.77 -10.44 14.63
CA GLY A 137 33.72 -10.25 13.18
C GLY A 137 32.39 -10.64 12.52
N LYS A 138 31.31 -10.80 13.28
CA LYS A 138 29.97 -11.18 12.78
C LYS A 138 29.47 -10.32 11.61
N THR A 139 29.42 -9.00 11.79
CA THR A 139 29.02 -8.05 10.73
C THR A 139 29.91 -8.13 9.49
N LEU A 140 31.20 -8.44 9.67
CA LEU A 140 32.14 -8.66 8.57
C LEU A 140 31.86 -9.98 7.83
N LEU A 141 31.45 -11.03 8.54
CA LEU A 141 31.02 -12.29 7.92
C LEU A 141 29.67 -12.13 7.20
N SER A 142 28.72 -11.37 7.76
CA SER A 142 27.46 -11.00 7.11
C SER A 142 27.70 -10.26 5.79
N SER A 143 28.58 -9.25 5.77
CA SER A 143 28.91 -8.52 4.54
C SER A 143 29.67 -9.39 3.53
N THR A 144 30.60 -10.24 4.00
CA THR A 144 31.31 -11.20 3.14
C THR A 144 30.37 -12.22 2.50
N SER A 145 29.40 -12.72 3.26
CA SER A 145 28.38 -13.66 2.78
C SER A 145 27.48 -13.03 1.72
N MET A 146 27.04 -11.79 1.96
CA MET A 146 26.22 -11.04 1.03
C MET A 146 26.93 -10.77 -0.30
N GLU A 147 28.19 -10.35 -0.25
CA GLU A 147 29.03 -10.12 -1.44
C GLU A 147 29.19 -11.42 -2.23
N HIS A 148 29.58 -12.51 -1.56
CA HIS A 148 29.76 -13.81 -2.21
C HIS A 148 28.48 -14.33 -2.87
N LEU A 149 27.33 -14.26 -2.19
CA LEU A 149 26.05 -14.68 -2.79
C LEU A 149 25.72 -13.84 -4.03
N ARG A 150 25.96 -12.52 -3.98
CA ARG A 150 25.70 -11.62 -5.11
C ARG A 150 26.60 -11.92 -6.31
N GLU A 151 27.87 -12.24 -6.08
CA GLU A 151 28.80 -12.65 -7.12
C GLU A 151 28.42 -14.01 -7.73
N VAL A 152 28.03 -14.98 -6.90
CA VAL A 152 27.67 -16.34 -7.37
C VAL A 152 26.37 -16.35 -8.15
N PHE A 153 25.39 -15.55 -7.75
CA PHE A 153 24.05 -15.53 -8.34
C PHE A 153 23.75 -14.26 -9.16
N GLU A 154 24.77 -13.54 -9.63
CA GLU A 154 24.62 -12.26 -10.34
C GLU A 154 23.70 -12.36 -11.57
N ASP A 155 23.81 -13.47 -12.31
CA ASP A 155 23.05 -13.72 -13.54
C ASP A 155 21.63 -14.31 -13.30
N HIS A 156 21.27 -14.64 -12.05
CA HIS A 156 20.02 -15.32 -11.71
C HIS A 156 18.92 -14.35 -11.25
N GLN A 157 18.05 -13.93 -12.18
CA GLN A 157 16.96 -12.98 -11.90
C GLN A 157 15.84 -13.52 -10.99
N ASP A 158 15.76 -14.83 -10.83
CA ASP A 158 14.76 -15.57 -10.04
C ASP A 158 15.21 -15.85 -8.60
N ILE A 159 16.46 -15.53 -8.26
CA ILE A 159 17.03 -15.66 -6.92
C ILE A 159 17.15 -14.28 -6.27
N ALA A 160 16.60 -14.13 -5.07
CA ALA A 160 16.72 -12.88 -4.31
C ALA A 160 17.71 -13.00 -3.15
N ILE A 161 18.50 -11.94 -2.95
CA ILE A 161 19.45 -11.83 -1.84
C ILE A 161 19.18 -10.50 -1.13
N ILE A 162 18.65 -10.59 0.09
CA ILE A 162 18.21 -9.45 0.90
C ILE A 162 18.81 -9.51 2.30
N CYS A 163 18.90 -8.37 2.97
CA CYS A 163 19.49 -8.30 4.31
C CYS A 163 18.78 -7.32 5.24
N ALA A 164 18.87 -7.57 6.56
CA ALA A 164 18.57 -6.60 7.60
C ALA A 164 19.76 -6.50 8.56
N PHE A 165 20.41 -5.34 8.57
CA PHE A 165 21.48 -5.04 9.52
C PHE A 165 20.91 -4.19 10.65
N ILE A 166 20.62 -4.83 11.77
CA ILE A 166 19.98 -4.23 12.93
C ILE A 166 21.06 -3.57 13.79
N ARG A 167 20.86 -2.29 14.13
CA ARG A 167 21.75 -1.50 14.98
C ARG A 167 21.01 -1.01 16.22
N TYR A 168 21.65 -1.06 17.37
CA TYR A 168 21.08 -0.60 18.64
C TYR A 168 20.71 0.91 18.66
N THR A 169 21.32 1.70 17.77
CA THR A 169 21.03 3.14 17.62
C THR A 169 19.67 3.40 17.01
N GLU A 170 19.12 2.42 16.29
CA GLU A 170 17.84 2.53 15.61
C GLU A 170 16.81 1.69 16.39
N LYS A 171 15.81 2.34 16.98
CA LYS A 171 14.70 1.65 17.65
C LYS A 171 13.71 1.17 16.59
N LEU A 172 14.11 0.15 15.83
CA LEU A 172 13.28 -0.45 14.78
C LEU A 172 12.19 -1.32 15.39
N SER A 173 10.96 -1.18 14.90
CA SER A 173 9.88 -2.13 15.12
C SER A 173 10.03 -3.34 14.19
N ILE A 174 9.27 -4.41 14.45
CA ILE A 174 9.21 -5.54 13.53
C ILE A 174 8.68 -5.12 12.15
N CYS A 175 7.70 -4.22 12.10
CA CYS A 175 7.17 -3.68 10.85
C CYS A 175 8.26 -2.99 10.04
N ASP A 176 9.12 -2.19 10.68
CA ASP A 176 10.23 -1.51 10.01
C ASP A 176 11.19 -2.52 9.35
N ILE A 177 11.54 -3.60 10.06
CA ILE A 177 12.43 -4.64 9.53
C ILE A 177 11.79 -5.34 8.34
N LEU A 178 10.53 -5.78 8.46
CA LEU A 178 9.82 -6.47 7.38
C LEU A 178 9.61 -5.56 6.15
N VAL A 179 9.30 -4.28 6.36
CA VAL A 179 9.23 -3.28 5.30
C VAL A 179 10.59 -3.10 4.63
N GLY A 180 11.67 -3.00 5.39
CA GLY A 180 13.03 -2.90 4.85
C GLY A 180 13.43 -4.10 3.97
N LEU A 181 12.98 -5.31 4.32
CA LEU A 181 13.15 -6.52 3.49
C LEU A 181 12.31 -6.46 2.21
N LEU A 182 11.02 -6.08 2.31
CA LEU A 182 10.12 -5.93 1.15
C LEU A 182 10.61 -4.89 0.16
N ARG A 183 11.12 -3.75 0.65
CA ARG A 183 11.66 -2.68 -0.20
C ARG A 183 12.76 -3.20 -1.11
N GLN A 184 13.67 -4.02 -0.59
CA GLN A 184 14.77 -4.62 -1.38
C GLN A 184 14.23 -5.52 -2.50
N LEU A 185 13.18 -6.30 -2.21
CA LEU A 185 12.52 -7.16 -3.20
C LEU A 185 11.81 -6.33 -4.29
N VAL A 186 11.07 -5.29 -3.91
CA VAL A 186 10.35 -4.40 -4.84
C VAL A 186 11.29 -3.69 -5.81
N VAL A 187 12.45 -3.23 -5.31
CA VAL A 187 13.45 -2.54 -6.13
C VAL A 187 14.06 -3.47 -7.17
N ARG A 188 14.34 -4.72 -6.82
CA ARG A 188 15.13 -5.64 -7.65
C ARG A 188 14.31 -6.61 -8.50
N HIS A 189 13.09 -6.95 -8.08
CA HIS A 189 12.31 -8.00 -8.71
C HIS A 189 10.95 -7.49 -9.22
N PRO A 190 10.69 -7.52 -10.54
CA PRO A 190 9.41 -7.07 -11.12
C PRO A 190 8.18 -7.84 -10.60
N CYS A 191 8.34 -9.12 -10.22
CA CYS A 191 7.25 -9.90 -9.61
C CYS A 191 6.83 -9.34 -8.25
N ALA A 192 7.82 -8.94 -7.42
CA ALA A 192 7.59 -8.32 -6.12
C ALA A 192 6.92 -6.95 -6.29
N SER A 193 7.38 -6.12 -7.23
CA SER A 193 6.74 -4.83 -7.55
C SER A 193 5.27 -5.02 -8.00
N ARG A 194 4.98 -5.99 -8.86
CA ARG A 194 3.61 -6.29 -9.30
C ARG A 194 2.72 -6.78 -8.16
N HIS A 195 3.24 -7.69 -7.33
CA HIS A 195 2.50 -8.17 -6.15
C HIS A 195 2.22 -7.02 -5.19
N MET A 196 3.23 -6.22 -4.86
CA MET A 196 3.09 -5.07 -3.97
C MET A 196 2.23 -3.95 -4.56
N GLY A 197 2.17 -3.79 -5.88
CA GLY A 197 1.23 -2.88 -6.54
C GLY A 197 -0.22 -3.27 -6.28
N ARG A 198 -0.54 -4.57 -6.36
CA ARG A 198 -1.87 -5.09 -5.99
C ARG A 198 -2.16 -4.89 -4.51
N VAL A 199 -1.18 -5.14 -3.64
CA VAL A 199 -1.30 -4.92 -2.19
C VAL A 199 -1.49 -3.44 -1.86
N TYR A 200 -0.77 -2.53 -2.54
CA TYR A 200 -0.89 -1.08 -2.39
C TYR A 200 -2.27 -0.57 -2.78
N ILE A 201 -2.79 -1.03 -3.93
CA ILE A 201 -4.15 -0.68 -4.40
C ILE A 201 -5.19 -1.22 -3.41
N ARG A 202 -5.06 -2.49 -2.99
CA ARG A 202 -6.00 -3.15 -2.07
C ARG A 202 -6.06 -2.47 -0.70
N ASN A 203 -4.94 -1.95 -0.20
CA ASN A 203 -4.87 -1.30 1.12
C ASN A 203 -5.13 0.22 1.08
N GLN A 204 -5.53 0.79 -0.07
CA GLN A 204 -5.84 2.22 -0.20
C GLN A 204 -4.75 3.15 0.36
N LYS A 205 -3.47 2.78 0.22
CA LYS A 205 -2.30 3.53 0.74
C LYS A 205 -2.17 3.59 2.27
N MET A 206 -2.95 2.83 3.05
CA MET A 206 -2.75 2.71 4.50
C MET A 206 -1.58 1.80 4.84
N GLU A 207 -0.92 2.02 5.98
CA GLU A 207 0.24 1.22 6.41
C GLU A 207 -0.17 -0.23 6.75
N LEU A 208 0.67 -1.19 6.35
CA LEU A 208 0.46 -2.61 6.64
C LEU A 208 0.85 -2.94 8.08
N ARG A 209 0.00 -3.72 8.76
CA ARG A 209 0.33 -4.35 10.05
C ARG A 209 1.24 -5.57 9.85
N GLU A 210 1.89 -6.02 10.92
CA GLU A 210 2.85 -7.14 10.95
C GLU A 210 2.38 -8.37 10.14
N GLN A 211 1.18 -8.89 10.41
CA GLN A 211 0.65 -10.07 9.71
C GLN A 211 0.50 -9.85 8.20
N GLY A 212 0.13 -8.63 7.78
CA GLY A 212 0.03 -8.28 6.37
C GLY A 212 1.41 -8.22 5.69
N LEU A 213 2.42 -7.73 6.39
CA LEU A 213 3.80 -7.69 5.93
C LEU A 213 4.42 -9.08 5.79
N VAL A 214 4.22 -9.95 6.81
CA VAL A 214 4.69 -11.34 6.77
C VAL A 214 4.04 -12.08 5.60
N LYS A 215 2.73 -11.94 5.41
CA LYS A 215 2.02 -12.58 4.29
C LYS A 215 2.51 -12.09 2.93
N ALA A 216 2.74 -10.78 2.77
CA ALA A 216 3.30 -10.24 1.53
C ALA A 216 4.70 -10.78 1.24
N LEU A 217 5.56 -10.90 2.27
CA LEU A 217 6.87 -11.54 2.12
C LEU A 217 6.73 -13.01 1.72
N GLN A 218 5.86 -13.79 2.37
CA GLN A 218 5.61 -15.19 2.03
C GLN A 218 5.16 -15.37 0.58
N ASP A 219 4.19 -14.56 0.13
CA ASP A 219 3.66 -14.63 -1.23
C ASP A 219 4.73 -14.29 -2.28
N ILE A 220 5.61 -13.33 -2.00
CA ILE A 220 6.72 -12.95 -2.89
C ILE A 220 7.83 -14.00 -2.87
N VAL A 221 8.25 -14.46 -1.70
CA VAL A 221 9.27 -15.50 -1.54
C VAL A 221 8.84 -16.78 -2.26
N GLY A 222 7.57 -17.19 -2.12
CA GLY A 222 7.01 -18.35 -2.81
C GLY A 222 6.90 -18.20 -4.34
N SER A 223 7.06 -16.99 -4.88
CA SER A 223 7.08 -16.72 -6.32
C SER A 223 8.49 -16.78 -6.94
N LEU A 224 9.52 -16.82 -6.11
CA LEU A 224 10.93 -16.87 -6.50
C LEU A 224 11.46 -18.30 -6.35
N SER A 225 12.52 -18.64 -7.09
CA SER A 225 13.08 -20.00 -7.01
C SER A 225 13.86 -20.24 -5.72
N LYS A 226 14.51 -19.18 -5.21
CA LYS A 226 15.25 -19.19 -3.95
C LYS A 226 15.41 -17.78 -3.40
N VAL A 227 15.33 -17.64 -2.08
CA VAL A 227 15.57 -16.37 -1.39
C VAL A 227 16.56 -16.58 -0.25
N PHE A 228 17.59 -15.75 -0.20
CA PHE A 228 18.55 -15.66 0.89
C PHE A 228 18.30 -14.41 1.72
N ILE A 229 18.14 -14.59 3.03
CA ILE A 229 17.91 -13.49 3.99
C ILE A 229 19.06 -13.48 4.99
N ILE A 230 19.82 -12.38 5.04
CA ILE A 230 20.89 -12.20 6.04
C ILE A 230 20.41 -11.23 7.13
N ILE A 231 20.38 -11.68 8.37
CA ILE A 231 20.02 -10.88 9.55
C ILE A 231 21.27 -10.69 10.41
N ASP A 232 21.79 -9.47 10.45
CA ASP A 232 22.95 -9.11 11.29
C ASP A 232 22.50 -8.29 12.49
N GLY A 233 23.09 -8.55 13.65
CA GLY A 233 22.85 -7.75 14.87
C GLY A 233 21.53 -8.05 15.57
N LEU A 234 21.02 -9.29 15.48
CA LEU A 234 19.76 -9.66 16.17
C LEU A 234 19.82 -9.43 17.69
N ASP A 235 21.01 -9.53 18.31
CA ASP A 235 21.19 -9.21 19.73
C ASP A 235 20.94 -7.74 20.07
N GLU A 236 21.07 -6.85 19.09
CA GLU A 236 20.87 -5.41 19.24
C GLU A 236 19.39 -4.99 19.16
N ALA A 237 18.50 -5.89 18.74
CA ALA A 237 17.06 -5.65 18.70
C ALA A 237 16.41 -5.66 20.10
N GLY A 238 15.24 -5.02 20.23
CA GLY A 238 14.40 -5.17 21.43
C GLY A 238 13.81 -6.58 21.53
N ASP A 239 13.52 -7.05 22.75
CA ASP A 239 13.08 -8.44 22.98
C ASP A 239 11.78 -8.80 22.24
N ALA A 240 10.79 -7.89 22.24
CA ALA A 240 9.56 -8.08 21.47
C ALA A 240 9.82 -8.22 19.96
N VAL A 241 10.83 -7.54 19.44
CA VAL A 241 11.24 -7.61 18.03
C VAL A 241 11.97 -8.93 17.74
N LYS A 242 12.87 -9.37 18.65
CA LYS A 242 13.52 -10.69 18.55
C LYS A 242 12.48 -11.81 18.49
N ASP A 243 11.52 -11.77 19.41
CA ASP A 243 10.40 -12.70 19.49
C ASP A 243 9.59 -12.76 18.19
N ALA A 244 9.17 -11.59 17.69
CA ALA A 244 8.37 -11.52 16.47
C ALA A 244 9.16 -11.97 15.23
N LEU A 245 10.43 -11.54 15.11
CA LEU A 245 11.26 -11.87 13.96
C LEU A 245 11.60 -13.37 13.91
N LEU A 246 11.97 -13.97 15.05
CA LEU A 246 12.25 -15.40 15.13
C LEU A 246 11.01 -16.29 14.92
N ARG A 247 9.80 -15.76 15.18
CA ARG A 247 8.56 -16.44 14.77
C ARG A 247 8.27 -16.28 13.28
N ALA A 248 8.59 -15.13 12.68
CA ALA A 248 8.28 -14.85 11.29
C ALA A 248 9.24 -15.54 10.31
N LEU A 249 10.55 -15.47 10.53
CA LEU A 249 11.59 -15.94 9.60
C LEU A 249 11.40 -17.41 9.14
N PRO A 250 11.11 -18.38 10.02
CA PRO A 250 10.93 -19.78 9.60
C PRO A 250 9.71 -19.99 8.70
N THR A 251 8.72 -19.09 8.77
CA THR A 251 7.48 -19.21 7.98
C THR A 251 7.61 -18.66 6.57
N LEU A 252 8.73 -18.03 6.22
CA LEU A 252 8.89 -17.35 4.93
C LEU A 252 9.21 -18.29 3.77
N GLY A 253 9.78 -19.47 4.03
CA GLY A 253 10.27 -20.37 2.97
C GLY A 253 11.55 -19.86 2.30
N ALA A 254 12.48 -19.32 3.09
CA ALA A 254 13.74 -18.75 2.64
C ALA A 254 14.93 -19.37 3.39
N ASN A 255 16.12 -19.32 2.79
CA ASN A 255 17.34 -19.64 3.51
C ASN A 255 17.76 -18.43 4.34
N VAL A 256 17.87 -18.58 5.66
CA VAL A 256 18.12 -17.47 6.59
C VAL A 256 19.46 -17.63 7.30
N LEU A 257 20.33 -16.62 7.20
CA LEU A 257 21.58 -16.54 7.95
C LEU A 257 21.43 -15.49 9.05
N ILE A 258 21.49 -15.92 10.30
CA ILE A 258 21.36 -15.07 11.48
C ILE A 258 22.73 -14.92 12.15
N MET A 259 23.17 -13.68 12.34
CA MET A 259 24.40 -13.36 13.05
C MET A 259 24.09 -12.56 14.33
N SER A 260 24.46 -13.11 15.48
CA SER A 260 24.20 -12.46 16.78
C SER A 260 25.20 -12.87 17.87
N ARG A 261 25.08 -12.29 19.06
CA ARG A 261 25.62 -12.92 20.28
C ARG A 261 24.79 -14.15 20.67
N PRO A 262 25.30 -15.04 21.55
CA PRO A 262 24.50 -16.12 22.11
C PRO A 262 23.22 -15.59 22.78
N LEU A 263 22.07 -16.09 22.35
CA LEU A 263 20.74 -15.74 22.85
C LEU A 263 20.07 -17.00 23.41
N GLU A 264 20.54 -17.52 24.55
CA GLU A 264 20.14 -18.83 25.11
C GLU A 264 18.62 -18.98 25.27
N LEU A 265 17.92 -17.91 25.65
CA LEU A 265 16.47 -17.91 25.82
C LEU A 265 15.69 -18.12 24.51
N TYR A 266 16.31 -17.88 23.36
CA TYR A 266 15.65 -17.86 22.05
C TYR A 266 15.97 -19.07 21.17
N ALA A 267 16.83 -19.99 21.64
CA ALA A 267 17.21 -21.18 20.88
C ALA A 267 16.00 -22.06 20.51
N HIS A 268 14.97 -22.09 21.36
CA HIS A 268 13.75 -22.87 21.15
C HIS A 268 12.85 -22.35 20.02
N CYS A 269 13.03 -21.10 19.57
CA CYS A 269 12.23 -20.52 18.49
C CYS A 269 12.59 -21.07 17.10
N VAL A 270 13.83 -21.55 16.93
CA VAL A 270 14.36 -22.13 15.69
C VAL A 270 15.13 -23.41 15.98
N PRO A 271 14.44 -24.48 16.42
CA PRO A 271 15.08 -25.70 16.91
C PRO A 271 15.90 -26.45 15.85
N ASP A 272 15.55 -26.27 14.57
CA ASP A 272 16.22 -26.92 13.44
C ASP A 272 17.38 -26.07 12.85
N ALA A 273 17.76 -24.98 13.51
CA ALA A 273 18.85 -24.12 13.04
C ALA A 273 20.22 -24.80 13.17
N ILE A 274 21.05 -24.65 12.14
CA ILE A 274 22.45 -25.08 12.15
C ILE A 274 23.24 -24.01 12.90
N HIS A 275 23.79 -24.35 14.07
CA HIS A 275 24.54 -23.42 14.89
C HIS A 275 26.03 -23.44 14.58
N ILE A 276 26.61 -22.25 14.35
CA ILE A 276 28.06 -22.09 14.19
C ILE A 276 28.60 -21.07 15.20
N SER A 277 29.74 -21.40 15.82
CA SER A 277 30.44 -20.49 16.71
C SER A 277 31.41 -19.61 15.92
N ILE A 278 31.29 -18.30 16.10
CA ILE A 278 32.11 -17.29 15.43
C ILE A 278 33.13 -16.75 16.42
N GLU A 279 34.39 -17.07 16.15
CA GLU A 279 35.55 -16.61 16.90
C GLU A 279 36.45 -15.78 15.99
N ALA A 280 37.06 -14.71 16.51
CA ALA A 280 38.04 -13.96 15.73
C ALA A 280 39.29 -14.82 15.55
N ARG A 281 39.60 -15.15 14.29
CA ARG A 281 40.78 -15.95 13.97
C ARG A 281 42.05 -15.12 14.07
N THR A 282 43.12 -15.76 14.53
CA THR A 282 44.44 -15.14 14.70
C THR A 282 44.99 -14.55 13.40
N GLU A 283 44.70 -15.17 12.25
CA GLU A 283 45.14 -14.71 10.94
C GLU A 283 44.51 -13.36 10.55
N ASP A 284 43.24 -13.12 10.94
CA ASP A 284 42.55 -11.86 10.62
C ASP A 284 43.01 -10.71 11.54
N ILE A 285 43.32 -11.01 12.81
CA ILE A 285 43.96 -10.05 13.72
C ILE A 285 45.35 -9.66 13.22
N ASP A 286 46.13 -10.62 12.74
CA ASP A 286 47.47 -10.36 12.20
C ASP A 286 47.43 -9.49 10.94
N ARG A 287 46.52 -9.80 10.01
CA ARG A 287 46.29 -8.97 8.81
C ARG A 287 45.88 -7.55 9.16
N PHE A 288 45.03 -7.38 10.17
CA PHE A 288 44.64 -6.06 10.66
C PHE A 288 45.83 -5.29 11.22
N ILE A 289 46.69 -5.93 12.03
CA ILE A 289 47.88 -5.29 12.57
C ILE A 289 48.84 -4.89 11.44
N ASP A 290 49.05 -5.77 10.45
CA ASP A 290 49.90 -5.49 9.29
C ASP A 290 49.38 -4.29 8.48
N ASP A 291 48.08 -4.23 8.22
CA ASP A 291 47.46 -3.10 7.53
C ASP A 291 47.55 -1.79 8.34
N GLN A 292 47.35 -1.84 9.66
CA GLN A 292 47.53 -0.66 10.52
C GLN A 292 48.97 -0.15 10.54
N ILE A 293 49.95 -1.06 10.53
CA ILE A 293 51.36 -0.69 10.35
C ILE A 293 51.55 -0.05 8.98
N GLN A 294 50.99 -0.62 7.91
CA GLN A 294 51.15 -0.09 6.56
C GLN A 294 50.53 1.30 6.37
N ARG A 295 49.35 1.54 6.93
CA ARG A 295 48.61 2.82 6.79
C ARG A 295 49.16 3.93 7.67
N ASN A 296 49.85 3.60 8.76
CA ASN A 296 50.33 4.59 9.71
C ASN A 296 51.83 4.88 9.56
N SER A 297 52.17 5.97 8.88
CA SER A 297 53.56 6.36 8.63
C SER A 297 54.40 6.51 9.91
N ARG A 298 53.79 6.95 11.03
CA ARG A 298 54.49 7.06 12.31
C ARG A 298 54.81 5.67 12.89
N LEU A 299 53.89 4.72 12.77
CA LEU A 299 54.13 3.35 13.24
C LEU A 299 55.16 2.64 12.34
N GLN A 300 55.15 2.88 11.02
CA GLN A 300 56.20 2.40 10.12
C GLN A 300 57.59 2.90 10.53
N GLU A 301 57.72 4.18 10.86
CA GLU A 301 58.98 4.78 11.32
C GLU A 301 59.44 4.23 12.68
N ILE A 302 58.50 3.96 13.60
CA ILE A 302 58.82 3.38 14.91
C ILE A 302 59.29 1.93 14.77
N VAL A 303 58.64 1.13 13.93
CA VAL A 303 58.90 -0.30 13.77
C VAL A 303 60.02 -0.58 12.76
N ARG A 304 60.26 0.35 11.83
CA ARG A 304 61.26 0.27 10.74
C ARG A 304 61.23 -1.01 9.91
N GLY A 305 60.07 -1.66 9.84
CA GLY A 305 59.91 -2.95 9.15
C GLY A 305 60.70 -4.10 9.79
N ASP A 306 61.16 -3.98 11.05
CA ASP A 306 61.86 -5.07 11.74
C ASP A 306 60.88 -6.22 12.02
N PRO A 307 61.06 -7.40 11.37
CA PRO A 307 60.13 -8.52 11.52
C PRO A 307 60.07 -9.05 12.96
N THR A 308 61.13 -8.89 13.74
CA THR A 308 61.16 -9.35 15.14
C THR A 308 60.29 -8.47 16.05
N VAL A 309 60.22 -7.17 15.75
CA VAL A 309 59.37 -6.21 16.49
C VAL A 309 57.90 -6.38 16.09
N ILE A 310 57.63 -6.61 14.80
CA ILE A 310 56.28 -6.88 14.27
C ILE A 310 55.71 -8.15 14.91
N GLU A 311 56.47 -9.24 14.97
CA GLU A 311 55.98 -10.48 15.60
C GLU A 311 55.78 -10.33 17.12
N LYS A 312 56.63 -9.58 17.81
CA LYS A 312 56.41 -9.26 19.24
C LYS A 312 55.13 -8.47 19.45
N LEU A 313 54.86 -7.48 18.59
CA LEU A 313 53.64 -6.69 18.61
C LEU A 313 52.40 -7.57 18.38
N LYS A 314 52.42 -8.40 17.32
CA LYS A 314 51.34 -9.34 17.00
C LYS A 314 51.08 -10.32 18.15
N ALA A 315 52.13 -10.96 18.67
CA ALA A 315 52.00 -11.90 19.78
C ALA A 315 51.35 -11.26 21.03
N ARG A 316 51.72 -10.02 21.38
CA ARG A 316 51.18 -9.32 22.55
C ARG A 316 49.70 -8.95 22.39
N ILE A 317 49.29 -8.57 21.18
CA ILE A 317 47.90 -8.23 20.89
C ILE A 317 47.04 -9.50 20.79
N ARG A 318 47.56 -10.59 20.20
CA ARG A 318 46.86 -11.89 20.17
C ARG A 318 46.56 -12.39 21.59
N GLU A 319 47.56 -12.38 22.47
CA GLU A 319 47.44 -12.87 23.85
C GLU A 319 46.44 -12.03 24.67
N SER A 320 46.48 -10.70 24.51
CA SER A 320 45.64 -9.78 25.29
C SER A 320 44.21 -9.62 24.75
N SER A 321 44.00 -9.83 23.44
CA SER A 321 42.68 -9.71 22.80
C SER A 321 41.76 -10.90 23.03
N LYS A 322 42.30 -12.08 23.39
CA LYS A 322 41.53 -13.33 23.66
C LYS A 322 40.47 -13.63 22.59
N GLY A 323 40.79 -13.40 21.30
CA GLY A 323 39.85 -13.65 20.20
C GLY A 323 38.77 -12.57 20.00
N MET A 324 38.94 -11.36 20.55
CA MET A 324 38.07 -10.21 20.28
C MET A 324 38.78 -9.17 19.41
N PHE A 325 38.40 -9.06 18.14
CA PHE A 325 38.98 -8.11 17.18
C PHE A 325 38.82 -6.65 17.64
N LEU A 326 37.70 -6.34 18.31
CA LEU A 326 37.44 -5.02 18.88
C LEU A 326 38.52 -4.60 19.90
N VAL A 327 38.98 -5.53 20.74
CA VAL A 327 40.04 -5.26 21.73
C VAL A 327 41.35 -4.97 21.01
N ALA A 328 41.70 -5.77 20.00
CA ALA A 328 42.90 -5.54 19.19
C ALA A 328 42.89 -4.15 18.54
N ARG A 329 41.73 -3.71 17.99
CA ARG A 329 41.56 -2.37 17.43
C ARG A 329 41.74 -1.26 18.47
N LEU A 330 41.05 -1.36 19.61
CA LEU A 330 41.12 -0.36 20.69
C LEU A 330 42.52 -0.26 21.29
N GLN A 331 43.24 -1.39 21.44
CA GLN A 331 44.62 -1.41 21.91
C GLN A 331 45.56 -0.75 20.91
N MET A 332 45.44 -1.08 19.62
CA MET A 332 46.23 -0.43 18.58
C MET A 332 46.04 1.09 18.60
N GLU A 333 44.80 1.58 18.59
CA GLU A 333 44.51 3.01 18.66
C GLU A 333 45.05 3.67 19.95
N GLY A 334 44.86 3.02 21.10
CA GLY A 334 45.29 3.52 22.40
C GLY A 334 46.81 3.70 22.50
N VAL A 335 47.59 2.72 22.02
CA VAL A 335 49.06 2.78 22.07
C VAL A 335 49.63 3.66 20.95
N LEU A 336 49.01 3.67 19.77
CA LEU A 336 49.39 4.50 18.63
C LEU A 336 49.51 5.99 18.98
N ARG A 337 48.61 6.50 19.84
CA ARG A 337 48.62 7.92 20.24
C ARG A 337 49.85 8.30 21.06
N LYS A 338 50.36 7.39 21.91
CA LYS A 338 51.42 7.68 22.90
C LYS A 338 52.81 7.15 22.50
N ALA A 339 52.91 6.15 21.63
CA ALA A 339 54.17 5.52 21.29
C ALA A 339 55.13 6.48 20.55
N ARG A 340 56.34 6.68 21.09
CA ARG A 340 57.41 7.49 20.46
C ARG A 340 58.64 6.66 20.12
N SER A 341 58.65 5.40 20.53
CA SER A 341 59.74 4.42 20.35
C SER A 341 59.20 3.01 20.50
N VAL A 342 59.95 2.00 20.02
CA VAL A 342 59.59 0.58 20.18
C VAL A 342 59.37 0.21 21.65
N ASN A 343 60.22 0.71 22.56
CA ASN A 343 60.09 0.42 23.99
C ASN A 343 58.84 1.06 24.63
N THR A 344 58.42 2.24 24.17
CA THR A 344 57.18 2.87 24.66
C THR A 344 55.93 2.23 24.06
N LEU A 345 56.01 1.71 22.83
CA LEU A 345 54.98 0.90 22.19
C LEU A 345 54.73 -0.40 22.99
N LEU A 346 55.79 -1.20 23.22
CA LEU A 346 55.67 -2.48 23.92
C LEU A 346 55.26 -2.31 25.39
N LYS A 347 55.84 -1.34 26.12
CA LYS A 347 55.41 -1.03 27.51
C LYS A 347 53.96 -0.54 27.57
N GLY A 348 53.50 0.20 26.56
CA GLY A 348 52.13 0.66 26.47
C GLY A 348 51.14 -0.49 26.33
N LEU A 349 51.50 -1.54 25.56
CA LEU A 349 50.69 -2.75 25.42
C LEU A 349 50.65 -3.57 26.72
N ASP A 350 51.76 -3.64 27.46
CA ASP A 350 51.84 -4.37 28.74
C ASP A 350 50.98 -3.73 29.84
N GLN A 351 50.71 -2.42 29.74
CA GLN A 351 49.91 -1.67 30.73
C GLN A 351 48.42 -1.64 30.38
N LEU A 352 48.01 -2.10 29.19
CA LEU A 352 46.62 -2.06 28.78
C LEU A 352 45.82 -3.20 29.43
N PRO A 353 44.60 -2.91 29.92
CA PRO A 353 43.72 -3.94 30.45
C PRO A 353 43.39 -5.01 29.41
N SER A 354 43.24 -6.26 29.84
CA SER A 354 42.75 -7.36 29.00
C SER A 354 41.23 -7.46 29.07
N GLY A 355 40.57 -7.54 27.91
CA GLY A 355 39.11 -7.64 27.81
C GLY A 355 38.41 -6.29 27.58
N VAL A 356 37.20 -6.35 27.02
CA VAL A 356 36.46 -5.16 26.54
C VAL A 356 36.03 -4.24 27.69
N ASP A 357 35.46 -4.81 28.76
CA ASP A 357 34.96 -4.03 29.91
C ASP A 357 36.09 -3.28 30.62
N ALA A 358 37.22 -3.94 30.86
CA ALA A 358 38.38 -3.32 31.50
C ALA A 358 39.01 -2.21 30.63
N MET A 359 38.94 -2.34 29.29
CA MET A 359 39.35 -1.28 28.37
C MET A 359 38.42 -0.06 28.43
N TYR A 360 37.11 -0.27 28.57
CA TYR A 360 36.17 0.83 28.78
C TYR A 360 36.32 1.46 30.16
N GLU A 361 36.54 0.67 31.21
CA GLU A 361 36.85 1.15 32.56
C GLU A 361 38.07 2.07 32.55
N HIS A 362 39.17 1.62 31.94
CA HIS A 362 40.39 2.43 31.81
C HIS A 362 40.15 3.70 30.97
N THR A 363 39.30 3.63 29.94
CA THR A 363 38.94 4.80 29.14
C THR A 363 38.09 5.79 29.93
N LEU A 364 37.12 5.32 30.72
CA LEU A 364 36.31 6.15 31.60
C LEU A 364 37.13 6.76 32.74
N ALA A 365 38.06 6.01 33.34
CA ALA A 365 38.96 6.53 34.36
C ALA A 365 39.80 7.69 33.81
N ARG A 366 40.25 7.60 32.55
CA ARG A 366 40.92 8.71 31.86
C ARG A 366 39.99 9.90 31.63
N ILE A 367 38.73 9.65 31.25
CA ILE A 367 37.74 10.71 31.05
C ILE A 367 37.46 11.43 32.38
N GLY A 368 37.32 10.69 33.48
CA GLY A 368 37.12 11.24 34.82
C GLY A 368 38.36 11.89 35.44
N ALA A 369 39.56 11.64 34.91
CA ALA A 369 40.78 12.32 35.31
C ALA A 369 41.00 13.68 34.59
N GLN A 370 40.11 14.05 33.66
CA GLN A 370 40.05 15.40 33.10
C GLN A 370 39.57 16.40 34.18
N PRO A 371 39.72 17.73 33.94
CA PRO A 371 39.05 18.73 34.76
C PRO A 371 37.56 18.41 34.95
N GLU A 372 37.00 18.79 36.09
CA GLU A 372 35.63 18.41 36.48
C GLU A 372 34.57 18.85 35.44
N GLU A 373 34.73 20.06 34.89
CA GLU A 373 33.86 20.60 33.82
C GLU A 373 33.94 19.76 32.53
N ASP A 374 35.14 19.41 32.09
CA ASP A 374 35.41 18.60 30.89
C ASP A 374 34.84 17.17 31.04
N ALA A 375 35.03 16.56 32.20
CA ALA A 375 34.48 15.24 32.53
C ALA A 375 32.95 15.28 32.55
N SER A 376 32.35 16.33 33.13
CA SER A 376 30.91 16.54 33.17
C SER A 376 30.30 16.62 31.76
N ILE A 377 30.94 17.35 30.83
CA ILE A 377 30.51 17.41 29.42
C ILE A 377 30.45 16.02 28.80
N ALA A 378 31.51 15.21 28.96
CA ALA A 378 31.54 13.85 28.42
C ALA A 378 30.41 12.97 29.00
N TYR A 379 30.16 13.05 30.30
CA TYR A 379 29.08 12.29 30.95
C TYR A 379 27.69 12.72 30.47
N ARG A 380 27.45 14.02 30.29
CA ARG A 380 26.19 14.53 29.70
C ARG A 380 25.97 13.97 28.30
N VAL A 381 27.00 13.97 27.45
CA VAL A 381 26.91 13.38 26.10
C VAL A 381 26.54 11.90 26.17
N PHE A 382 27.15 11.14 27.09
CA PHE A 382 26.83 9.72 27.26
C PHE A 382 25.39 9.50 27.71
N ILE A 383 24.86 10.33 28.61
CA ILE A 383 23.45 10.25 29.04
C ILE A 383 22.51 10.50 27.87
N TRP A 384 22.76 11.55 27.08
CA TRP A 384 21.95 11.84 25.90
C TRP A 384 21.96 10.68 24.91
N LEU A 385 23.14 10.11 24.60
CA LEU A 385 23.25 8.97 23.69
C LEU A 385 22.68 7.65 24.24
N LEU A 386 22.66 7.46 25.56
CA LEU A 386 22.16 6.23 26.19
C LEU A 386 20.63 6.19 26.26
N TYR A 387 20.00 7.33 26.57
CA TYR A 387 18.61 7.40 26.98
C TYR A 387 17.70 8.07 25.95
N SER A 388 18.22 8.66 24.87
CA SER A 388 17.40 9.32 23.87
C SER A 388 16.34 8.41 23.23
N LYS A 389 15.21 9.01 22.86
CA LYS A 389 14.12 8.34 22.15
C LYS A 389 14.32 8.34 20.62
N LYS A 390 15.23 9.18 20.12
CA LYS A 390 15.62 9.28 18.70
C LYS A 390 17.14 9.32 18.54
N THR A 391 17.62 9.01 17.34
CA THR A 391 19.02 9.23 16.95
C THR A 391 19.36 10.71 17.02
N LEU A 392 20.47 11.05 17.68
CA LEU A 392 20.88 12.42 17.90
C LEU A 392 21.94 12.86 16.88
N THR A 393 21.78 14.07 16.37
CA THR A 393 22.77 14.75 15.55
C THR A 393 23.80 15.45 16.44
N PRO A 394 24.99 15.80 15.93
CA PRO A 394 25.90 16.68 16.64
C PRO A 394 25.26 17.99 17.08
N GLU A 395 24.38 18.57 16.26
CA GLU A 395 23.67 19.81 16.57
C GLU A 395 22.70 19.63 17.75
N ASP A 396 21.96 18.52 17.81
CA ASP A 396 21.08 18.21 18.95
C ASP A 396 21.86 18.18 20.28
N ILE A 397 23.03 17.54 20.26
CA ILE A 397 23.90 17.46 21.44
C ILE A 397 24.47 18.83 21.80
N GLN A 398 24.80 19.65 20.81
CA GLN A 398 25.26 21.03 21.04
C GLN A 398 24.18 21.87 21.74
N PHE A 399 22.93 21.80 21.28
CA PHE A 399 21.81 22.46 21.97
C PHE A 399 21.64 21.93 23.39
N ALA A 400 21.70 20.61 23.58
CA ALA A 400 21.55 19.98 24.88
C ALA A 400 22.65 20.35 25.88
N LEU A 401 23.89 20.55 25.41
CA LEU A 401 25.03 20.92 26.23
C LEU A 401 25.04 22.40 26.62
N ALA A 402 24.50 23.27 25.77
CA ALA A 402 24.35 24.71 26.01
C ALA A 402 23.28 25.07 27.06
N ILE A 403 22.61 24.06 27.64
CA ILE A 403 21.61 24.24 28.70
C ILE A 403 22.29 24.07 30.06
N SER A 404 22.20 25.09 30.92
CA SER A 404 22.57 24.99 32.33
C SER A 404 21.45 24.30 33.10
N PHE A 405 21.77 23.13 33.67
CA PHE A 405 20.80 22.41 34.49
C PHE A 405 20.61 23.05 35.87
N GLU A 406 21.60 23.75 36.40
CA GLU A 406 21.52 24.41 37.70
C GLU A 406 20.76 25.73 37.59
N ASP A 407 21.13 26.57 36.63
CA ASP A 407 20.53 27.89 36.44
C ASP A 407 19.20 27.87 35.68
N LYS A 408 18.83 26.71 35.11
CA LYS A 408 17.62 26.52 34.29
C LYS A 408 17.56 27.54 33.15
N SER A 409 18.69 27.73 32.48
CA SER A 409 18.86 28.68 31.38
C SER A 409 19.47 28.01 30.15
N TYR A 410 19.24 28.62 28.99
CA TYR A 410 19.91 28.28 27.74
C TYR A 410 20.66 29.52 27.26
N ASP A 411 21.92 29.37 26.86
CA ASP A 411 22.70 30.42 26.22
C ASP A 411 23.32 29.86 24.93
N ALA A 412 23.04 30.52 23.80
CA ALA A 412 23.65 30.15 22.52
C ALA A 412 25.18 30.37 22.51
N GLY A 413 25.72 31.19 23.41
CA GLY A 413 27.15 31.39 23.64
C GLY A 413 27.85 30.18 24.26
N ASP A 414 27.10 29.30 24.94
CA ASP A 414 27.63 28.10 25.61
C ASP A 414 27.66 26.87 24.67
N VAL A 415 27.39 27.06 23.37
CA VAL A 415 27.45 25.98 22.38
C VAL A 415 28.89 25.49 22.20
N ILE A 416 29.11 24.23 22.57
CA ILE A 416 30.42 23.57 22.52
C ILE A 416 30.72 23.08 21.09
N PRO A 417 31.90 23.36 20.50
CA PRO A 417 32.26 22.84 19.17
C PRO A 417 32.29 21.31 19.09
N ARG A 418 31.82 20.74 17.96
CA ARG A 418 31.78 19.28 17.71
C ARG A 418 33.11 18.57 17.97
N ASP A 419 34.22 19.12 17.49
CA ASP A 419 35.54 18.48 17.63
C ASP A 419 35.98 18.40 19.10
N LEU A 420 35.61 19.40 19.91
CA LEU A 420 35.87 19.40 21.34
C LEU A 420 35.03 18.30 22.02
N ILE A 421 33.74 18.18 21.69
CA ILE A 421 32.86 17.11 22.20
C ILE A 421 33.47 15.72 21.91
N LEU A 422 33.90 15.47 20.68
CA LEU A 422 34.54 14.21 20.29
C LEU A 422 35.84 13.95 21.07
N SER A 423 36.64 14.99 21.30
CA SER A 423 37.90 14.88 22.02
C SER A 423 37.72 14.56 23.51
N LEU A 424 36.76 15.21 24.18
CA LEU A 424 36.48 15.06 25.61
C LEU A 424 35.90 13.68 25.95
N CYS A 425 35.16 13.08 25.02
CA CYS A 425 34.57 11.76 25.17
C CYS A 425 35.56 10.59 24.98
N GLY A 426 36.87 10.88 24.90
CA GLY A 426 37.93 9.88 24.96
C GLY A 426 37.98 8.88 23.80
N GLY A 427 37.29 9.16 22.68
CA GLY A 427 37.17 8.24 21.54
C GLY A 427 36.10 7.15 21.72
N LEU A 428 35.22 7.26 22.71
CA LEU A 428 34.08 6.34 22.87
C LEU A 428 32.90 6.66 21.94
N ILE A 429 32.92 7.85 21.33
CA ILE A 429 31.90 8.30 20.38
C ILE A 429 32.54 8.60 19.03
N THR A 430 31.73 8.46 17.99
CA THR A 430 32.07 8.84 16.62
C THR A 430 30.94 9.66 16.04
N SER A 431 31.27 10.52 15.07
CA SER A 431 30.29 11.28 14.32
C SER A 431 30.41 10.95 12.85
N GLU A 432 29.31 10.47 12.28
CA GLU A 432 29.29 9.92 10.93
C GLU A 432 28.59 10.86 9.97
N HIS A 433 29.20 11.03 8.79
CA HIS A 433 28.59 11.70 7.65
C HIS A 433 28.05 10.63 6.71
N SER A 434 26.77 10.73 6.35
CA SER A 434 26.12 9.92 5.33
C SER A 434 26.02 10.74 4.05
N GLU A 435 26.27 10.14 2.89
CA GLU A 435 26.07 10.82 1.59
C GLU A 435 24.57 10.97 1.24
N ILE A 436 23.68 10.25 1.94
CA ILE A 436 22.24 10.21 1.66
C ILE A 436 21.42 10.98 2.72
N PHE A 437 21.85 10.96 4.00
CA PHE A 437 21.28 11.85 5.02
C PHE A 437 22.15 13.11 5.11
N PRO A 438 21.62 14.30 4.80
CA PRO A 438 22.42 15.53 4.81
C PRO A 438 22.94 15.91 6.22
N ILE A 439 22.46 15.24 7.27
CA ILE A 439 22.72 15.59 8.66
C ILE A 439 23.56 14.47 9.33
N PRO A 440 24.74 14.79 9.88
CA PRO A 440 25.57 13.81 10.58
C PRO A 440 24.89 13.27 11.84
N VAL A 441 25.19 12.03 12.22
CA VAL A 441 24.67 11.38 13.45
C VAL A 441 25.81 11.14 14.43
N LEU A 442 25.54 11.28 15.73
CA LEU A 442 26.48 10.99 16.81
C LEU A 442 26.11 9.65 17.47
N ARG A 443 27.09 8.74 17.62
CA ARG A 443 26.87 7.43 18.26
C ARG A 443 28.09 6.94 19.03
N PHE A 444 27.91 5.92 19.86
CA PHE A 444 29.04 5.21 20.44
C PHE A 444 29.81 4.44 19.36
N ILE A 445 31.12 4.27 19.57
CA ILE A 445 32.03 3.63 18.61
C ILE A 445 31.68 2.15 18.35
N HIS A 446 30.96 1.51 19.28
CA HIS A 446 30.50 0.13 19.18
C HIS A 446 29.36 -0.15 20.17
N TYR A 447 28.48 -1.10 19.87
CA TYR A 447 27.36 -1.48 20.76
C TYR A 447 27.82 -1.93 22.17
N THR A 448 28.97 -2.59 22.29
CA THR A 448 29.54 -2.95 23.60
C THR A 448 29.84 -1.75 24.49
N ALA A 449 30.18 -0.59 23.91
CA ALA A 449 30.37 0.62 24.69
C ALA A 449 29.03 1.10 25.27
N TYR A 450 27.95 1.03 24.48
CA TYR A 450 26.60 1.32 24.94
C TYR A 450 26.21 0.40 26.11
N GLU A 451 26.36 -0.92 25.97
CA GLU A 451 26.02 -1.88 27.04
C GLU A 451 26.83 -1.67 28.32
N TYR A 452 28.14 -1.43 28.17
CA TYR A 452 29.01 -1.17 29.30
C TYR A 452 28.59 0.12 30.01
N LEU A 453 28.44 1.22 29.27
CA LEU A 453 28.07 2.54 29.82
C LEU A 453 26.68 2.55 30.43
N LYS A 454 25.74 1.74 29.94
CA LYS A 454 24.39 1.59 30.52
C LYS A 454 24.42 1.03 31.94
N LYS A 455 25.44 0.24 32.29
CA LYS A 455 25.64 -0.31 33.65
C LYS A 455 26.25 0.72 34.60
N ILE A 456 26.87 1.77 34.08
CA ILE A 456 27.56 2.78 34.87
C ILE A 456 26.57 3.80 35.41
N ARG A 457 26.83 4.29 36.63
CA ARG A 457 26.17 5.46 37.19
C ARG A 457 27.14 6.63 37.07
N PHE A 458 26.78 7.61 36.25
CA PHE A 458 27.60 8.80 36.08
C PHE A 458 27.44 9.74 37.29
N PRO A 459 28.54 10.27 37.85
CA PRO A 459 28.48 11.23 38.95
C PRO A 459 27.60 12.42 38.60
N GLY A 460 26.70 12.83 39.51
CA GLY A 460 25.79 13.95 39.31
C GLY A 460 24.51 13.63 38.50
N PHE A 461 24.40 12.44 37.90
CA PHE A 461 23.30 12.10 36.99
C PHE A 461 22.63 10.76 37.34
N LEU A 462 22.09 10.67 38.56
CA LEU A 462 21.37 9.48 39.03
C LEU A 462 19.98 9.31 38.38
N ARG A 463 19.45 10.36 37.74
CA ARG A 463 18.10 10.44 37.15
C ARG A 463 18.15 10.96 35.71
N PRO A 464 18.60 10.12 34.76
CA PRO A 464 18.85 10.54 33.38
C PRO A 464 17.61 11.03 32.63
N HIS A 465 16.45 10.39 32.80
CA HIS A 465 15.22 10.84 32.14
C HIS A 465 14.70 12.15 32.72
N THR A 466 14.84 12.34 34.04
CA THR A 466 14.56 13.63 34.70
C THR A 466 15.46 14.74 34.16
N TYR A 467 16.76 14.47 34.03
CA TYR A 467 17.73 15.40 33.46
C TYR A 467 17.35 15.81 32.04
N ILE A 468 17.11 14.84 31.15
CA ILE A 468 16.74 15.09 29.75
C ILE A 468 15.42 15.85 29.63
N ALA A 469 14.37 15.41 30.35
CA ALA A 469 13.06 16.05 30.30
C ALA A 469 13.14 17.54 30.69
N VAL A 470 13.81 17.84 31.81
CA VAL A 470 13.97 19.21 32.29
C VAL A 470 14.83 20.03 31.34
N SER A 471 15.90 19.47 30.77
CA SER A 471 16.69 20.18 29.74
C SER A 471 15.84 20.55 28.53
N CYS A 472 15.03 19.63 28.00
CA CYS A 472 14.12 19.94 26.89
C CYS A 472 13.13 21.06 27.27
N LEU A 473 12.55 21.01 28.47
CA LEU A 473 11.60 22.04 28.93
C LEU A 473 12.25 23.42 29.12
N VAL A 474 13.47 23.48 29.68
CA VAL A 474 14.23 24.74 29.81
C VAL A 474 14.44 25.39 28.45
N TYR A 475 14.81 24.59 27.44
CA TYR A 475 14.97 25.09 26.08
C TYR A 475 13.64 25.60 25.48
N LEU A 476 12.54 24.87 25.67
CA LEU A 476 11.23 25.24 25.16
C LEU A 476 10.69 26.52 25.82
N GLU A 477 10.90 26.70 27.13
CA GLU A 477 10.53 27.94 27.83
C GLU A 477 11.39 29.13 27.37
N HIS A 478 12.70 28.93 27.18
CA HIS A 478 13.61 30.00 26.76
C HIS A 478 13.34 30.46 25.31
N THR A 479 13.00 29.54 24.41
CA THR A 479 12.65 29.87 23.02
C THR A 479 11.29 30.54 22.89
N ASN A 480 10.54 30.64 23.99
CA ASN A 480 9.30 31.41 24.14
C ASN A 480 8.31 31.18 22.99
N LEU A 481 8.09 29.91 22.61
CA LEU A 481 7.14 29.49 21.55
C LEU A 481 5.67 29.71 21.95
N GLN A 482 5.37 30.75 22.74
CA GLN A 482 4.02 31.10 23.19
C GLN A 482 3.22 31.85 22.11
N THR A 483 3.82 32.24 20.98
CA THR A 483 3.10 32.88 19.87
C THR A 483 3.44 32.31 18.48
N TRP A 484 2.42 32.25 17.62
CA TRP A 484 2.49 31.80 16.22
C TRP A 484 3.51 32.59 15.37
N GLU A 485 3.57 33.90 15.54
CA GLU A 485 4.38 34.81 14.70
C GLU A 485 5.89 34.67 14.98
N GLU A 486 6.24 34.24 16.19
CA GLU A 486 7.64 33.98 16.59
C GLU A 486 8.10 32.59 16.15
N GLY A 487 7.20 31.59 16.17
CA GLY A 487 7.45 30.23 15.67
C GLY A 487 7.87 30.20 14.19
N GLN A 488 7.31 31.07 13.34
CA GLN A 488 7.72 31.18 11.92
C GLN A 488 9.14 31.71 11.73
N ARG A 489 9.62 32.61 12.59
CA ARG A 489 10.99 33.17 12.52
C ARG A 489 12.04 32.17 13.01
N LEU A 490 11.69 31.30 13.97
CA LEU A 490 12.58 30.35 14.62
C LEU A 490 12.73 29.00 13.88
N MET A 491 11.90 28.71 12.86
CA MET A 491 11.94 27.44 12.10
C MET A 491 13.29 27.09 11.46
N ARG A 492 14.28 28.01 11.41
CA ARG A 492 15.64 27.69 10.92
C ARG A 492 16.61 27.19 12.01
N ARG A 493 16.26 27.23 13.30
CA ARG A 493 17.13 26.87 14.45
C ARG A 493 16.37 26.20 15.62
N HIS A 494 15.20 25.62 15.36
CA HIS A 494 14.40 24.98 16.39
C HIS A 494 14.92 23.56 16.70
N TRP A 495 15.15 23.25 17.97
CA TRP A 495 15.55 21.92 18.40
C TRP A 495 14.33 20.98 18.46
N GLU A 496 14.00 20.36 17.33
CA GLU A 496 12.81 19.49 17.16
C GLU A 496 12.75 18.33 18.17
N TYR A 497 13.91 17.82 18.59
CA TYR A 497 13.97 16.76 19.59
C TYR A 497 13.30 17.20 20.90
N ALA A 498 13.56 18.44 21.36
CA ALA A 498 12.99 18.93 22.60
C ALA A 498 11.46 18.95 22.54
N ASP A 499 10.87 19.47 21.46
CA ASP A 499 9.42 19.55 21.28
C ASP A 499 8.74 18.17 21.25
N GLN A 500 9.35 17.22 20.54
CA GLN A 500 8.71 15.92 20.29
C GLN A 500 8.97 14.87 21.37
N CYS A 501 10.05 14.99 22.14
CA CYS A 501 10.52 13.91 23.02
C CYS A 501 10.41 14.22 24.53
N TRP A 502 10.26 15.48 24.95
CA TRP A 502 10.28 15.84 26.38
C TRP A 502 9.23 15.07 27.20
N GLY A 503 8.01 14.92 26.67
CA GLY A 503 6.89 14.28 27.37
C GLY A 503 7.13 12.79 27.64
N TYR A 504 7.77 12.08 26.70
CA TYR A 504 8.17 10.69 26.90
C TYR A 504 9.25 10.56 27.98
N HIS A 505 10.23 11.46 28.02
CA HIS A 505 11.21 11.47 29.11
C HIS A 505 10.58 11.87 30.45
N ALA A 506 9.59 12.77 30.45
CA ALA A 506 8.85 13.11 31.64
C ALA A 506 8.08 11.90 32.20
N ARG A 507 7.49 11.05 31.35
CA ARG A 507 6.86 9.79 31.77
C ARG A 507 7.86 8.84 32.44
N GLU A 508 8.99 8.56 31.78
CA GLU A 508 10.03 7.68 32.33
C GLU A 508 10.63 8.24 33.63
N SER A 509 10.73 9.57 33.75
CA SER A 509 11.19 10.23 34.99
C SER A 509 10.30 9.93 36.19
N GLN A 510 9.02 9.63 35.97
CA GLN A 510 8.10 9.22 37.04
C GLN A 510 8.45 7.84 37.59
N GLU A 511 9.22 7.02 36.88
CA GLU A 511 9.70 5.73 37.39
C GLU A 511 11.02 5.87 38.16
N GLU A 512 11.80 6.94 37.90
CA GLU A 512 13.08 7.22 38.56
C GLU A 512 12.94 7.78 39.98
N ASP A 513 11.79 8.39 40.30
CA ASP A 513 11.53 9.01 41.60
C ASP A 513 10.10 8.76 42.10
N VAL A 514 9.88 8.96 43.41
CA VAL A 514 8.56 8.84 44.05
C VAL A 514 7.60 9.90 43.47
N ASP A 515 8.06 11.14 43.35
CA ASP A 515 7.28 12.27 42.83
C ASP A 515 7.81 12.75 41.48
N THR A 516 6.95 13.42 40.70
CA THR A 516 7.39 14.06 39.44
C THR A 516 8.23 15.29 39.77
N HIS A 517 9.32 15.51 39.03
CA HIS A 517 10.22 16.62 39.28
C HIS A 517 9.48 17.98 39.25
N PRO A 518 9.67 18.88 40.25
CA PRO A 518 8.88 20.11 40.40
C PRO A 518 8.89 21.02 39.16
N TYR A 519 9.99 21.04 38.42
CA TYR A 519 10.11 21.82 37.18
C TYR A 519 9.12 21.35 36.10
N ILE A 520 8.93 20.03 35.95
CA ILE A 520 7.97 19.47 34.99
C ILE A 520 6.55 19.82 35.42
N THR A 521 6.24 19.70 36.71
CA THR A 521 4.92 20.06 37.24
C THR A 521 4.65 21.56 37.12
N ASN A 522 5.64 22.41 37.41
CA ASN A 522 5.53 23.86 37.29
C ASN A 522 5.30 24.26 35.83
N PHE A 523 6.07 23.70 34.89
CA PHE A 523 5.85 23.91 33.46
C PHE A 523 4.41 23.58 33.07
N LEU A 524 3.87 22.42 33.48
CA LEU A 524 2.48 22.05 33.17
C LEU A 524 1.44 23.00 33.82
N GLN A 525 1.75 23.59 34.98
CA GLN A 525 0.88 24.55 35.67
C GLN A 525 0.90 25.94 35.01
N THR A 526 2.06 26.40 34.57
CA THR A 526 2.26 27.71 33.95
C THR A 526 2.02 27.69 32.45
N CYS A 527 2.02 26.51 31.82
CA CYS A 527 1.69 26.32 30.42
C CYS A 527 0.20 26.61 30.20
N GLY A 528 -0.10 27.90 30.02
CA GLY A 528 -1.43 28.38 29.71
C GLY A 528 -1.93 27.81 28.39
N ASN A 529 -1.04 27.58 27.42
CA ASN A 529 -1.29 27.11 26.06
C ASN A 529 0.01 26.62 25.38
N TYR A 530 0.19 25.31 25.18
CA TYR A 530 1.30 24.73 24.41
C TYR A 530 0.90 24.53 22.95
N TYR A 531 1.77 24.93 22.03
CA TYR A 531 1.58 24.73 20.60
C TYR A 531 2.34 23.49 20.13
N LEU A 532 1.63 22.41 19.80
CA LEU A 532 2.24 21.25 19.15
C LEU A 532 2.42 21.52 17.65
N HIS A 533 3.66 21.40 17.17
CA HIS A 533 4.02 21.54 15.77
C HIS A 533 3.88 20.20 15.03
N PHE A 534 3.02 20.15 14.02
CA PHE A 534 2.95 19.03 13.07
C PHE A 534 3.70 19.36 11.77
N VAL A 535 4.12 18.31 11.07
CA VAL A 535 4.83 18.39 9.78
C VAL A 535 4.06 19.33 8.83
N GLY A 536 4.65 20.47 8.50
CA GLY A 536 4.02 21.53 7.70
C GLY A 536 4.11 22.95 8.27
N GLY A 537 4.67 23.13 9.48
CA GLY A 537 5.08 24.46 10.00
C GLY A 537 3.93 25.31 10.57
N VAL A 538 2.77 24.72 10.82
CA VAL A 538 1.62 25.40 11.44
C VAL A 538 1.29 24.69 12.74
N PRO A 539 1.42 25.32 13.92
CA PRO A 539 0.87 24.75 15.14
C PRO A 539 -0.64 24.55 15.04
N THR A 540 -1.07 23.34 15.35
CA THR A 540 -2.45 22.87 15.14
C THR A 540 -3.22 22.69 16.45
N LEU A 541 -2.56 22.69 17.60
CA LEU A 541 -3.21 22.38 18.89
C LEU A 541 -2.72 23.34 19.98
N GLN A 542 -3.66 23.97 20.69
CA GLN A 542 -3.42 24.77 21.88
C GLN A 542 -3.83 23.94 23.10
N LEU A 543 -2.85 23.28 23.73
CA LEU A 543 -3.10 22.33 24.82
C LEU A 543 -2.77 22.92 26.19
N THR A 544 -3.58 22.60 27.19
CA THR A 544 -3.26 22.88 28.60
C THR A 544 -2.35 21.80 29.18
N GLY A 545 -1.73 22.07 30.33
CA GLY A 545 -0.90 21.08 31.02
C GLY A 545 -1.60 19.74 31.29
N LEU A 546 -2.91 19.74 31.57
CA LEU A 546 -3.64 18.48 31.80
C LEU A 546 -3.83 17.66 30.52
N HIS A 547 -3.99 18.31 29.36
CA HIS A 547 -4.01 17.63 28.07
C HIS A 547 -2.66 16.99 27.75
N LEU A 548 -1.56 17.72 27.98
CA LEU A 548 -0.21 17.19 27.80
C LEU A 548 0.06 16.02 28.75
N ALA A 549 -0.36 16.13 30.00
CA ALA A 549 -0.25 15.04 30.96
C ALA A 549 -1.04 13.79 30.53
N ALA A 550 -2.23 13.98 29.95
CA ALA A 550 -3.04 12.89 29.41
C ALA A 550 -2.40 12.24 28.17
N MET A 551 -1.92 13.05 27.23
CA MET A 551 -1.29 12.62 25.97
C MET A 551 -0.01 11.82 26.21
N TYR A 552 0.83 12.26 27.16
CA TYR A 552 2.12 11.62 27.44
C TYR A 552 2.07 10.57 28.56
N GLY A 553 0.91 10.28 29.13
CA GLY A 553 0.79 9.25 30.16
C GLY A 553 1.33 9.65 31.54
N LEU A 554 1.28 10.92 31.93
CA LEU A 554 1.86 11.44 33.18
C LEU A 554 0.98 11.16 34.42
N VAL A 555 0.76 9.88 34.72
CA VAL A 555 -0.18 9.39 35.73
C VAL A 555 0.00 10.03 37.11
N LYS A 556 1.24 10.21 37.59
CA LYS A 556 1.48 10.80 38.91
C LYS A 556 1.02 12.26 38.98
N VAL A 557 1.25 13.05 37.93
CA VAL A 557 0.80 14.46 37.85
C VAL A 557 -0.72 14.55 37.74
N ILE A 558 -1.36 13.65 37.00
CA ILE A 558 -2.83 13.60 36.94
C ILE A 558 -3.40 13.26 38.32
N SER A 559 -2.74 12.35 39.05
CA SER A 559 -3.19 11.86 40.35
C SER A 559 -3.13 12.92 41.46
N THR A 560 -2.23 13.90 41.38
CA THR A 560 -2.12 14.98 42.38
C THR A 560 -3.24 16.01 42.29
N ARG A 561 -4.04 16.02 41.20
CA ARG A 561 -5.10 17.01 40.93
C ARG A 561 -4.59 18.46 40.94
N SER A 562 -3.30 18.67 40.67
CA SER A 562 -2.66 19.98 40.71
C SER A 562 -2.87 20.82 39.45
N LEU A 563 -3.49 20.25 38.41
CA LEU A 563 -3.79 20.89 37.14
C LEU A 563 -5.31 21.06 36.98
N PRO A 564 -5.80 22.23 36.51
CA PRO A 564 -7.22 22.45 36.31
C PRO A 564 -7.76 21.64 35.12
N PHE A 565 -8.99 21.16 35.24
CA PHE A 565 -9.72 20.59 34.10
C PHE A 565 -10.31 21.72 33.27
N LEU A 566 -9.74 21.97 32.09
CA LEU A 566 -10.14 23.01 31.16
C LEU A 566 -10.33 22.39 29.77
N LEU A 567 -11.24 22.95 28.97
CA LEU A 567 -11.46 22.55 27.57
C LEU A 567 -10.33 23.10 26.68
N GLY A 568 -9.77 22.27 25.79
CA GLY A 568 -8.71 22.67 24.85
C GLY A 568 -9.22 23.47 23.64
N ARG A 569 -8.30 24.13 22.91
CA ARG A 569 -8.60 24.82 21.63
C ARG A 569 -7.68 24.28 20.51
N SER A 570 -8.21 23.98 19.32
CA SER A 570 -7.41 23.41 18.20
C SER A 570 -7.73 24.07 16.85
N TRP A 571 -6.78 23.98 15.90
CA TRP A 571 -6.82 24.50 14.54
C TRP A 571 -6.69 23.37 13.50
N SER A 572 -7.57 23.31 12.50
CA SER A 572 -7.51 22.37 11.37
C SER A 572 -7.18 23.06 10.04
N TRP A 573 -6.27 22.47 9.26
CA TRP A 573 -5.74 23.03 8.00
C TRP A 573 -6.72 23.01 6.83
N ASN A 574 -7.68 22.09 6.82
CA ASN A 574 -8.46 21.80 5.61
C ASN A 574 -9.74 22.65 5.46
N GLU A 575 -10.18 23.38 6.50
CA GLU A 575 -11.47 24.07 6.46
C GLU A 575 -11.51 25.51 7.01
N LEU A 576 -10.39 26.10 7.45
CA LEU A 576 -10.38 27.45 8.07
C LEU A 576 -11.43 27.60 9.20
N ARG A 577 -11.59 26.57 10.05
CA ARG A 577 -12.50 26.57 11.21
C ARG A 577 -11.79 26.11 12.49
N TRP A 578 -12.26 26.60 13.63
CA TRP A 578 -11.84 26.19 14.98
C TRP A 578 -12.38 24.78 15.29
N VAL A 579 -11.55 23.92 15.88
CA VAL A 579 -11.98 22.66 16.51
C VAL A 579 -11.91 22.92 18.02
N ASP A 580 -13.05 23.22 18.64
CA ASP A 580 -13.16 23.54 20.06
C ASP A 580 -13.51 22.27 20.87
N GLY A 581 -13.18 22.24 22.17
CA GLY A 581 -13.90 21.38 23.13
C GLY A 581 -13.34 19.98 23.44
N GLN A 582 -12.25 19.52 22.79
CA GLN A 582 -11.61 18.28 23.22
C GLN A 582 -11.08 18.41 24.65
N THR A 583 -11.34 17.37 25.45
CA THR A 583 -10.92 17.30 26.86
C THR A 583 -9.67 16.45 27.03
N PRO A 584 -8.98 16.50 28.18
CA PRO A 584 -7.87 15.60 28.46
C PRO A 584 -8.25 14.11 28.33
N ILE A 585 -9.51 13.76 28.56
CA ILE A 585 -10.01 12.38 28.40
C ILE A 585 -10.00 11.97 26.93
N HIS A 586 -10.40 12.85 26.01
CA HIS A 586 -10.33 12.59 24.56
C HIS A 586 -8.89 12.33 24.12
N HIS A 587 -7.93 13.15 24.57
CA HIS A 587 -6.52 12.99 24.23
C HIS A 587 -5.89 11.70 24.80
N ALA A 588 -6.30 11.27 26.00
CA ALA A 588 -5.88 9.97 26.55
C ALA A 588 -6.35 8.80 25.67
N VAL A 589 -7.57 8.86 25.15
CA VAL A 589 -8.11 7.86 24.21
C VAL A 589 -7.38 7.90 22.87
N MET A 590 -7.22 9.08 22.27
CA MET A 590 -6.55 9.24 20.98
C MET A 590 -5.08 8.80 21.01
N SER A 591 -4.42 8.98 22.16
CA SER A 591 -3.02 8.58 22.37
C SER A 591 -2.89 7.13 22.89
N SER A 592 -4.01 6.43 23.10
CA SER A 592 -4.06 5.07 23.67
C SER A 592 -3.37 4.94 25.03
N GLU A 593 -3.48 5.96 25.89
CA GLU A 593 -2.87 6.01 27.23
C GLU A 593 -3.85 5.53 28.31
N THR A 594 -4.06 4.21 28.40
CA THR A 594 -5.04 3.57 29.28
C THR A 594 -4.88 3.94 30.77
N LEU A 595 -3.64 4.04 31.25
CA LEU A 595 -3.35 4.37 32.67
C LEU A 595 -3.67 5.83 32.98
N ALA A 596 -3.39 6.75 32.05
CA ALA A 596 -3.75 8.15 32.19
C ALA A 596 -5.27 8.33 32.13
N LEU A 597 -5.96 7.62 31.23
CA LEU A 597 -7.41 7.58 31.18
C LEU A 597 -8.01 7.14 32.52
N LYS A 598 -7.51 6.03 33.10
CA LYS A 598 -7.95 5.55 34.41
C LYS A 598 -7.70 6.58 35.52
N ALA A 599 -6.55 7.26 35.52
CA ALA A 599 -6.25 8.30 36.48
C ALA A 599 -7.19 9.52 36.32
N LEU A 600 -7.49 9.93 35.09
CA LEU A 600 -8.42 11.02 34.79
C LEU A 600 -9.84 10.70 35.28
N LEU A 601 -10.36 9.50 34.98
CA LEU A 601 -11.70 9.08 35.40
C LEU A 601 -11.82 9.02 36.94
N ASN A 602 -10.76 8.65 37.64
CA ASN A 602 -10.75 8.61 39.11
C ASN A 602 -10.55 9.98 39.77
N CYS A 603 -9.74 10.86 39.17
CA CYS A 603 -9.37 12.15 39.77
C CYS A 603 -10.28 13.31 39.36
N TYR A 604 -10.82 13.27 38.16
CA TYR A 604 -11.63 14.33 37.55
C TYR A 604 -13.03 13.80 37.23
N THR A 605 -13.75 13.38 38.28
CA THR A 605 -15.10 12.82 38.18
C THR A 605 -16.09 13.85 37.66
N GLY A 606 -17.03 13.44 36.80
CA GLY A 606 -18.10 14.29 36.27
C GLY A 606 -17.88 14.82 34.86
N HIS A 607 -16.70 14.59 34.26
CA HIS A 607 -16.36 15.06 32.90
C HIS A 607 -16.34 13.94 31.84
N VAL A 608 -16.80 12.73 32.18
CA VAL A 608 -16.74 11.57 31.28
C VAL A 608 -17.60 11.73 30.02
N ASN A 609 -18.64 12.56 30.11
CA ASN A 609 -19.64 12.80 29.06
C ASN A 609 -19.43 14.11 28.29
N GLU A 610 -18.33 14.84 28.54
CA GLU A 610 -18.05 16.07 27.80
C GLU A 610 -17.93 15.78 26.30
N GLN A 611 -18.50 16.66 25.48
CA GLN A 611 -18.51 16.54 24.04
C GLN A 611 -17.55 17.55 23.41
N ASP A 612 -16.78 17.12 22.40
CA ASP A 612 -16.02 18.04 21.54
C ASP A 612 -16.94 18.83 20.59
N THR A 613 -16.38 19.68 19.71
CA THR A 613 -17.17 20.45 18.73
C THR A 613 -17.98 19.62 17.77
N ASP A 614 -17.53 18.41 17.47
CA ASP A 614 -18.26 17.50 16.60
C ASP A 614 -19.33 16.75 17.39
N GLY A 615 -19.48 17.02 18.69
CA GLY A 615 -20.39 16.35 19.60
C GLY A 615 -19.88 14.98 20.06
N ASN A 616 -18.63 14.62 19.75
CA ASN A 616 -18.10 13.33 20.14
C ASN A 616 -17.74 13.33 21.62
N THR A 617 -18.11 12.28 22.34
CA THR A 617 -17.56 11.99 23.67
C THR A 617 -16.29 11.15 23.53
N ALA A 618 -15.53 11.00 24.62
CA ALA A 618 -14.40 10.09 24.63
C ALA A 618 -14.82 8.64 24.27
N LEU A 619 -16.02 8.22 24.66
CA LEU A 619 -16.57 6.90 24.34
C LEU A 619 -16.91 6.76 22.85
N THR A 620 -17.44 7.80 22.19
CA THR A 620 -17.74 7.75 20.76
C THR A 620 -16.45 7.63 19.93
N LEU A 621 -15.38 8.35 20.32
CA LEU A 621 -14.07 8.24 19.67
C LEU A 621 -13.43 6.85 19.89
N ALA A 622 -13.50 6.32 21.12
CA ALA A 622 -12.97 5.00 21.45
C ALA A 622 -13.71 3.89 20.68
N ALA A 623 -15.05 3.95 20.64
CA ALA A 623 -15.89 2.99 19.93
C ALA A 623 -15.68 3.02 18.41
N HIS A 624 -15.43 4.19 17.82
CA HIS A 624 -15.08 4.30 16.41
C HIS A 624 -13.68 3.73 16.11
N SER A 625 -12.72 4.01 16.99
CA SER A 625 -11.32 3.63 16.81
C SER A 625 -11.11 2.13 17.03
N CYS A 626 -11.59 1.59 18.16
CA CYS A 626 -11.49 0.17 18.53
C CYS A 626 -12.52 -0.20 19.62
N PRO A 627 -13.67 -0.81 19.26
CA PRO A 627 -14.72 -1.24 20.18
C PRO A 627 -14.26 -2.14 21.34
N VAL A 628 -13.18 -2.91 21.15
CA VAL A 628 -12.65 -3.87 22.13
C VAL A 628 -11.48 -3.36 22.94
N SER A 629 -11.05 -2.12 22.72
CA SER A 629 -9.92 -1.57 23.44
C SER A 629 -10.22 -1.46 24.94
N MET A 630 -9.18 -1.51 25.77
CA MET A 630 -9.34 -1.34 27.22
C MET A 630 -9.95 0.03 27.54
N GLU A 631 -9.67 1.06 26.74
CA GLU A 631 -10.24 2.40 26.88
C GLU A 631 -11.75 2.39 26.69
N THR A 632 -12.25 1.73 25.63
CA THR A 632 -13.69 1.58 25.38
C THR A 632 -14.38 0.87 26.54
N GLN A 633 -13.78 -0.21 27.05
CA GLN A 633 -14.33 -0.94 28.21
C GLN A 633 -14.31 -0.11 29.50
N LEU A 634 -13.22 0.62 29.76
CA LEU A 634 -13.09 1.49 30.93
C LEU A 634 -14.09 2.65 30.90
N LEU A 635 -14.30 3.26 29.73
CA LEU A 635 -15.27 4.34 29.54
C LEU A 635 -16.71 3.82 29.65
N ALA A 636 -17.02 2.69 29.02
CA ALA A 636 -18.35 2.08 29.10
C ALA A 636 -18.69 1.63 30.53
N GLY A 637 -17.70 1.25 31.34
CA GLY A 637 -17.88 0.93 32.76
C GLY A 637 -17.69 2.11 33.72
N ALA A 638 -17.47 3.32 33.22
CA ALA A 638 -17.21 4.48 34.06
C ALA A 638 -18.47 4.91 34.83
N LYS A 639 -18.27 5.44 36.05
CA LYS A 639 -19.38 5.99 36.83
C LYS A 639 -19.96 7.21 36.11
N ASP A 640 -21.29 7.28 36.05
CA ASP A 640 -22.06 8.39 35.44
C ASP A 640 -21.89 8.51 33.91
N ILE A 641 -21.36 7.48 33.21
CA ILE A 641 -21.30 7.45 31.74
C ILE A 641 -22.70 7.45 31.13
N ASP A 642 -22.93 8.31 30.14
CA ASP A 642 -24.09 8.23 29.26
C ASP A 642 -23.67 7.63 27.91
N VAL A 643 -23.96 6.35 27.74
CA VAL A 643 -23.64 5.57 26.53
C VAL A 643 -24.47 5.99 25.31
N ASN A 644 -25.51 6.80 25.51
CA ASN A 644 -26.49 7.17 24.49
C ASN A 644 -26.33 8.59 23.95
N LEU A 645 -25.32 9.34 24.40
CA LEU A 645 -25.05 10.68 23.89
C LEU A 645 -24.79 10.66 22.37
N GLN A 646 -25.46 11.59 21.69
CA GLN A 646 -25.37 11.75 20.25
C GLN A 646 -24.41 12.87 19.88
N ASN A 647 -23.56 12.61 18.89
CA ASN A 647 -22.72 13.64 18.29
C ASN A 647 -23.53 14.60 17.39
N THR A 648 -22.88 15.57 16.75
CA THR A 648 -23.54 16.54 15.85
C THR A 648 -24.24 15.91 14.65
N ARG A 649 -23.86 14.68 14.27
CA ARG A 649 -24.52 13.89 13.23
C ARG A 649 -25.69 13.06 13.76
N GLY A 650 -25.95 13.10 15.07
CA GLY A 650 -26.95 12.26 15.74
C GLY A 650 -26.45 10.85 16.04
N GLN A 651 -25.15 10.57 15.95
CA GLN A 651 -24.62 9.21 16.10
C GLN A 651 -24.22 8.93 17.54
N THR A 652 -24.59 7.76 18.05
CA THR A 652 -24.14 7.25 19.36
C THR A 652 -22.84 6.46 19.24
N ALA A 653 -22.18 6.19 20.37
CA ALA A 653 -20.98 5.35 20.39
C ALA A 653 -21.25 3.96 19.80
N PHE A 654 -22.44 3.41 20.07
CA PHE A 654 -22.86 2.12 19.57
C PHE A 654 -23.07 2.11 18.04
N MET A 655 -23.65 3.17 17.48
CA MET A 655 -23.75 3.32 16.02
C MET A 655 -22.37 3.39 15.37
N LEU A 656 -21.44 4.15 15.95
CA LEU A 656 -20.08 4.26 15.44
C LEU A 656 -19.32 2.94 15.53
N ALA A 657 -19.55 2.13 16.57
CA ALA A 657 -19.02 0.77 16.64
C ALA A 657 -19.55 -0.12 15.51
N CYS A 658 -20.83 0.02 15.13
CA CYS A 658 -21.40 -0.66 13.95
C CYS A 658 -20.77 -0.18 12.63
N ILE A 659 -20.21 1.03 12.59
CA ILE A 659 -19.48 1.61 11.46
C ILE A 659 -17.96 1.36 11.57
N ALA A 660 -17.45 0.77 12.66
CA ALA A 660 -16.02 0.61 12.84
C ALA A 660 -15.51 -0.70 12.22
N SER A 661 -14.29 -0.68 11.67
CA SER A 661 -13.71 -1.80 10.90
C SER A 661 -13.17 -2.98 11.73
N TRP A 662 -14.03 -3.51 12.61
CA TRP A 662 -13.68 -4.53 13.61
C TRP A 662 -14.63 -5.72 13.59
N ASN A 663 -14.12 -6.87 14.03
CA ASN A 663 -14.81 -8.16 13.94
C ASN A 663 -16.12 -8.20 14.75
N GLU A 664 -16.99 -9.13 14.36
CA GLU A 664 -18.33 -9.36 14.93
C GLU A 664 -18.33 -9.47 16.46
N ILE A 665 -17.40 -10.25 17.02
CA ILE A 665 -17.25 -10.48 18.46
C ILE A 665 -16.94 -9.17 19.20
N SER A 666 -16.16 -8.29 18.58
CA SER A 666 -15.79 -7.00 19.17
C SER A 666 -17.00 -6.08 19.37
N ARG A 667 -17.95 -6.13 18.43
CA ARG A 667 -19.17 -5.32 18.51
C ARG A 667 -20.17 -5.91 19.50
N ILE A 668 -20.33 -7.24 19.51
CA ILE A 668 -21.16 -7.96 20.50
C ILE A 668 -20.67 -7.71 21.94
N THR A 669 -19.36 -7.55 22.14
CA THR A 669 -18.80 -7.27 23.47
C THR A 669 -19.27 -5.92 24.03
N LEU A 670 -19.41 -4.87 23.20
CA LEU A 670 -19.98 -3.58 23.63
C LEU A 670 -21.45 -3.72 24.10
N PHE A 671 -22.25 -4.57 23.46
CA PHE A 671 -23.63 -4.86 23.90
C PHE A 671 -23.68 -5.52 25.28
N SER A 672 -22.74 -6.43 25.55
CA SER A 672 -22.71 -7.15 26.83
C SER A 672 -22.25 -6.29 28.01
N LEU A 673 -21.69 -5.11 27.75
CA LEU A 673 -21.06 -4.27 28.77
C LEU A 673 -21.99 -3.26 29.41
N HIS A 674 -23.03 -2.77 28.72
CA HIS A 674 -23.91 -1.76 29.31
C HIS A 674 -25.40 -2.04 29.03
N PRO A 675 -26.19 -2.40 30.06
CA PRO A 675 -27.62 -2.70 29.90
C PRO A 675 -28.45 -1.49 29.45
N ASP A 676 -27.93 -0.27 29.60
CA ASP A 676 -28.68 0.95 29.28
C ASP A 676 -28.50 1.44 27.83
N ILE A 677 -27.89 0.66 26.93
CA ILE A 677 -27.78 1.04 25.51
C ILE A 677 -29.18 1.10 24.89
N ASN A 678 -29.52 2.24 24.28
CA ASN A 678 -30.78 2.44 23.58
C ASN A 678 -30.60 2.29 22.07
N PHE A 679 -31.09 1.19 21.51
CA PHE A 679 -31.00 0.88 20.08
C PHE A 679 -31.95 1.70 19.20
N ASN A 680 -32.96 2.35 19.77
CA ASN A 680 -34.00 3.08 19.04
C ASN A 680 -33.63 4.54 18.71
N ILE A 681 -32.45 4.99 19.15
CA ILE A 681 -31.96 6.34 18.82
C ILE A 681 -31.72 6.42 17.31
N LYS A 682 -32.11 7.53 16.70
CA LYS A 682 -31.91 7.83 15.28
C LYS A 682 -30.93 8.97 15.10
N ASP A 683 -30.04 8.82 14.14
CA ASP A 683 -29.17 9.90 13.70
C ASP A 683 -29.89 10.91 12.78
N ASN A 684 -29.17 11.91 12.29
CA ASN A 684 -29.74 12.95 11.43
C ASN A 684 -30.23 12.41 10.06
N ALA A 685 -29.78 11.22 9.65
CA ALA A 685 -30.26 10.52 8.46
C ALA A 685 -31.44 9.57 8.76
N GLY A 686 -31.88 9.47 10.02
CA GLY A 686 -32.91 8.55 10.47
C GLY A 686 -32.39 7.12 10.70
N MET A 687 -31.06 6.91 10.66
CA MET A 687 -30.44 5.60 10.83
C MET A 687 -30.39 5.22 12.30
N THR A 688 -30.80 3.99 12.61
CA THR A 688 -30.56 3.35 13.91
C THR A 688 -29.37 2.40 13.84
N ALA A 689 -28.96 1.89 15.01
CA ALA A 689 -27.90 0.91 15.05
C ALA A 689 -28.27 -0.41 14.33
N PHE A 690 -29.54 -0.80 14.35
CA PHE A 690 -30.05 -1.94 13.58
C PHE A 690 -29.87 -1.73 12.06
N LEU A 691 -30.22 -0.54 11.56
CA LEU A 691 -30.04 -0.18 10.16
C LEU A 691 -28.56 -0.15 9.76
N TYR A 692 -27.67 0.38 10.62
CA TYR A 692 -26.22 0.34 10.39
C TYR A 692 -25.67 -1.09 10.33
N ALA A 693 -26.08 -1.98 11.24
CA ALA A 693 -25.67 -3.38 11.23
C ALA A 693 -26.13 -4.11 9.95
N CYS A 694 -27.36 -3.84 9.50
CA CYS A 694 -27.87 -4.39 8.24
C CYS A 694 -27.13 -3.85 7.01
N ARG A 695 -26.83 -2.55 6.98
CA ARG A 695 -26.08 -1.89 5.91
C ARG A 695 -24.63 -2.36 5.82
N ARG A 696 -24.06 -2.77 6.94
CA ARG A 696 -22.72 -3.38 7.00
C ARG A 696 -22.70 -4.84 6.60
N GLY A 697 -23.85 -5.51 6.58
CA GLY A 697 -23.87 -6.96 6.42
C GLY A 697 -23.38 -7.69 7.68
N ASP A 698 -23.66 -7.18 8.88
CA ASP A 698 -23.38 -7.88 10.14
C ASP A 698 -24.67 -8.43 10.73
N TRP A 699 -25.19 -9.49 10.09
CA TRP A 699 -26.53 -9.99 10.36
C TRP A 699 -26.70 -10.59 11.75
N LYS A 700 -25.64 -11.17 12.33
CA LYS A 700 -25.70 -11.68 13.70
C LYS A 700 -25.78 -10.56 14.72
N VAL A 701 -25.11 -9.42 14.47
CA VAL A 701 -25.28 -8.20 15.27
C VAL A 701 -26.69 -7.66 15.12
N ALA A 702 -27.22 -7.61 13.89
CA ALA A 702 -28.60 -7.17 13.64
C ALA A 702 -29.64 -8.09 14.30
N VAL A 703 -29.46 -9.41 14.22
CA VAL A 703 -30.31 -10.40 14.90
C VAL A 703 -30.20 -10.29 16.41
N HIS A 704 -28.98 -10.09 16.94
CA HIS A 704 -28.77 -9.86 18.36
C HIS A 704 -29.49 -8.60 18.83
N ILE A 705 -29.41 -7.49 18.08
CA ILE A 705 -30.18 -6.27 18.37
C ILE A 705 -31.67 -6.61 18.49
N LEU A 706 -32.24 -7.28 17.49
CA LEU A 706 -33.65 -7.68 17.51
C LEU A 706 -34.03 -8.61 18.68
N ASP A 707 -33.09 -9.43 19.16
CA ASP A 707 -33.29 -10.35 20.29
C ASP A 707 -33.18 -9.66 21.66
N GLN A 708 -32.48 -8.53 21.77
CA GLN A 708 -32.23 -7.87 23.06
C GLN A 708 -33.43 -7.03 23.56
N ALA A 709 -34.39 -6.69 22.71
CA ALA A 709 -35.51 -5.86 23.13
C ALA A 709 -36.79 -6.11 22.32
N ASP A 710 -37.87 -6.49 23.02
CA ASP A 710 -39.24 -6.62 22.49
C ASP A 710 -39.79 -5.29 21.90
N THR A 711 -39.10 -4.18 22.12
CA THR A 711 -39.52 -2.83 21.72
C THR A 711 -38.90 -2.34 20.40
N ILE A 712 -37.98 -3.10 19.80
CA ILE A 712 -37.35 -2.71 18.53
C ILE A 712 -38.31 -3.05 17.39
N ASP A 713 -38.60 -2.06 16.56
CA ASP A 713 -39.39 -2.26 15.35
C ASP A 713 -38.48 -2.83 14.24
N PRO A 714 -38.64 -4.11 13.83
CA PRO A 714 -37.84 -4.72 12.76
C PRO A 714 -38.08 -4.07 11.38
N ASN A 715 -39.08 -3.20 11.28
CA ASN A 715 -39.56 -2.54 10.08
C ASN A 715 -39.29 -1.04 10.07
N GLU A 716 -38.49 -0.55 11.01
CA GLU A 716 -38.11 0.84 11.04
C GLU A 716 -37.40 1.28 9.75
N VAL A 717 -37.59 2.56 9.42
CA VAL A 717 -37.03 3.18 8.23
C VAL A 717 -36.19 4.41 8.57
N ASP A 718 -35.19 4.65 7.73
CA ASP A 718 -34.45 5.91 7.69
C ASP A 718 -35.24 7.02 6.99
N ASN A 719 -34.63 8.19 6.80
CA ASN A 719 -35.26 9.34 6.13
C ASN A 719 -35.55 9.08 4.64
N SER A 720 -34.98 8.03 4.05
CA SER A 720 -35.27 7.59 2.68
C SER A 720 -36.35 6.52 2.61
N GLY A 721 -36.94 6.11 3.75
CA GLY A 721 -37.88 5.00 3.78
C GLY A 721 -37.20 3.62 3.65
N THR A 722 -35.88 3.53 3.76
CA THR A 722 -35.14 2.28 3.61
C THR A 722 -35.15 1.48 4.92
N THR A 723 -35.53 0.20 4.85
CA THR A 723 -35.55 -0.73 6.00
C THR A 723 -34.23 -1.48 6.16
N GLY A 724 -34.02 -2.11 7.33
CA GLY A 724 -32.88 -2.99 7.56
C GLY A 724 -32.82 -4.14 6.56
N LEU A 725 -33.97 -4.73 6.23
CA LEU A 725 -34.04 -5.83 5.25
C LEU A 725 -33.63 -5.38 3.84
N MET A 726 -33.99 -4.16 3.42
CA MET A 726 -33.54 -3.60 2.14
C MET A 726 -32.01 -3.41 2.11
N TYR A 727 -31.44 -2.85 3.18
CA TYR A 727 -29.99 -2.69 3.32
C TYR A 727 -29.25 -4.02 3.31
N PHE A 728 -29.77 -5.02 4.02
CA PHE A 728 -29.21 -6.37 4.02
C PHE A 728 -29.28 -7.02 2.63
N CYS A 729 -30.40 -6.88 1.92
CA CYS A 729 -30.54 -7.44 0.58
C CYS A 729 -29.55 -6.81 -0.41
N ALA A 730 -29.35 -5.49 -0.33
CA ALA A 730 -28.38 -4.77 -1.17
C ALA A 730 -26.91 -5.13 -0.86
N THR A 731 -26.60 -5.58 0.36
CA THR A 731 -25.23 -5.94 0.79
C THR A 731 -24.94 -7.43 0.71
N SER A 732 -25.97 -8.27 0.62
CA SER A 732 -25.88 -9.73 0.53
C SER A 732 -25.14 -10.25 -0.72
N GLU A 733 -24.84 -9.37 -1.68
CA GLU A 733 -24.16 -9.66 -2.94
C GLU A 733 -22.71 -9.20 -2.99
N GLY A 734 -22.18 -8.58 -1.93
CA GLY A 734 -20.78 -8.23 -1.85
C GLY A 734 -20.50 -7.05 -0.93
N ALA A 735 -19.50 -7.27 -0.07
CA ALA A 735 -18.90 -6.34 0.87
C ALA A 735 -19.66 -6.14 2.19
N ILE A 736 -19.06 -6.68 3.25
CA ILE A 736 -18.86 -5.87 4.46
C ILE A 736 -18.14 -4.61 3.98
N LEU A 737 -18.82 -3.47 4.03
CA LEU A 737 -18.18 -2.17 3.84
C LEU A 737 -17.35 -1.86 5.08
N ASP A 738 -16.22 -2.55 5.21
CA ASP A 738 -15.06 -1.98 5.88
C ASP A 738 -14.25 -1.20 4.86
N ASP A 739 -13.62 -0.13 5.35
CA ASP A 739 -12.81 0.79 4.55
C ASP A 739 -11.59 0.09 3.88
N PHE A 740 -11.43 -1.24 4.02
CA PHE A 740 -10.27 -2.06 3.63
C PHE A 740 -10.54 -3.30 2.75
N HIS A 741 -11.71 -3.44 2.11
CA HIS A 741 -11.94 -4.46 1.06
C HIS A 741 -11.43 -5.88 1.39
N ASN A 742 -11.81 -6.43 2.55
CA ASN A 742 -11.76 -7.87 2.76
C ASN A 742 -13.12 -8.47 2.42
N PHE A 743 -13.19 -9.15 1.28
CA PHE A 743 -14.37 -9.87 0.83
C PHE A 743 -14.46 -11.22 1.56
N GLU A 744 -15.11 -11.25 2.73
CA GLU A 744 -15.71 -12.51 3.16
C GLU A 744 -17.04 -12.67 2.42
N MET A 745 -17.04 -13.59 1.47
CA MET A 745 -18.23 -14.00 0.75
C MET A 745 -19.12 -14.80 1.68
N ARG A 746 -20.30 -14.27 2.00
CA ARG A 746 -21.32 -15.10 2.63
C ARG A 746 -21.69 -16.23 1.68
N ASN A 747 -21.63 -17.44 2.18
CA ASN A 747 -22.14 -18.57 1.43
C ASN A 747 -23.69 -18.51 1.39
N LYS A 748 -24.28 -19.26 0.45
CA LYS A 748 -25.73 -19.36 0.28
C LYS A 748 -26.46 -19.69 1.58
N HIS A 749 -25.89 -20.58 2.40
CA HIS A 749 -26.50 -21.06 3.63
C HIS A 749 -26.64 -19.93 4.65
N GLU A 750 -25.57 -19.16 4.89
CA GLU A 750 -25.58 -18.03 5.82
C GLU A 750 -26.54 -16.92 5.39
N THR A 751 -26.60 -16.60 4.09
CA THR A 751 -27.54 -15.58 3.60
C THR A 751 -28.98 -16.03 3.76
N TRP A 752 -29.28 -17.30 3.47
CA TRP A 752 -30.63 -17.86 3.65
C TRP A 752 -31.03 -17.97 5.12
N GLU A 753 -30.10 -18.39 5.98
CA GLU A 753 -30.29 -18.43 7.42
C GLU A 753 -30.59 -17.04 7.98
N ALA A 754 -29.79 -16.03 7.61
CA ALA A 754 -30.01 -14.65 8.01
C ALA A 754 -31.38 -14.10 7.54
N LEU A 755 -31.77 -14.35 6.29
CA LEU A 755 -33.07 -13.93 5.76
C LEU A 755 -34.23 -14.64 6.46
N ALA A 756 -34.10 -15.94 6.72
CA ALA A 756 -35.08 -16.71 7.48
C ALA A 756 -35.22 -16.15 8.91
N LEU A 757 -34.12 -15.79 9.56
CA LEU A 757 -34.12 -15.20 10.90
C LEU A 757 -34.72 -13.79 10.93
N PHE A 758 -34.44 -12.94 9.93
CA PHE A 758 -35.04 -11.62 9.82
C PHE A 758 -36.55 -11.69 9.60
N ILE A 759 -37.00 -12.50 8.65
CA ILE A 759 -38.44 -12.68 8.38
C ILE A 759 -39.12 -13.32 9.60
N GLY A 760 -38.49 -14.32 10.23
CA GLY A 760 -38.97 -14.94 11.46
C GLY A 760 -39.09 -13.97 12.65
N ARG A 761 -38.31 -12.88 12.66
CA ARG A 761 -38.38 -11.79 13.64
C ARG A 761 -39.28 -10.62 13.21
N GLY A 762 -40.04 -10.77 12.13
CA GLY A 762 -41.03 -9.79 11.69
C GLY A 762 -40.53 -8.72 10.72
N CYS A 763 -39.31 -8.85 10.16
CA CYS A 763 -38.89 -7.98 9.05
C CYS A 763 -39.76 -8.23 7.81
N ASN A 764 -40.34 -7.16 7.28
CA ASN A 764 -41.34 -7.19 6.23
C ASN A 764 -40.70 -6.85 4.86
N PRO A 765 -40.67 -7.79 3.90
CA PRO A 765 -40.09 -7.54 2.57
C PRO A 765 -40.94 -6.63 1.67
N TYR A 766 -42.18 -6.32 2.05
CA TYR A 766 -43.14 -5.55 1.25
C TYR A 766 -43.10 -4.05 1.47
N ILE A 767 -42.38 -3.58 2.49
CA ILE A 767 -42.20 -2.15 2.74
C ILE A 767 -41.51 -1.52 1.54
N ARG A 768 -41.84 -0.26 1.26
CA ARG A 768 -41.31 0.49 0.12
C ARG A 768 -40.61 1.77 0.59
N ASP A 769 -39.46 2.06 0.00
CA ASP A 769 -38.73 3.31 0.19
C ASP A 769 -39.46 4.50 -0.47
N ILE A 770 -38.93 5.71 -0.34
CA ILE A 770 -39.50 6.92 -0.97
C ILE A 770 -39.56 6.84 -2.50
N SER A 771 -38.75 5.99 -3.12
CA SER A 771 -38.75 5.71 -4.56
C SER A 771 -39.73 4.60 -4.93
N GLY A 772 -40.41 3.97 -3.97
CA GLY A 772 -41.33 2.86 -4.19
C GLY A 772 -40.65 1.49 -4.26
N ARG A 773 -39.34 1.40 -4.00
CA ARG A 773 -38.55 0.17 -4.08
C ARG A 773 -38.67 -0.65 -2.80
N SER A 774 -38.76 -1.97 -2.95
CA SER A 774 -38.86 -2.94 -1.87
C SER A 774 -37.54 -3.69 -1.65
N ALA A 775 -37.49 -4.58 -0.64
CA ALA A 775 -36.36 -5.49 -0.46
C ALA A 775 -36.03 -6.31 -1.72
N PHE A 776 -37.05 -6.63 -2.54
CA PHE A 776 -36.89 -7.31 -3.81
C PHE A 776 -36.12 -6.48 -4.85
N HIS A 777 -36.35 -5.16 -4.89
CA HIS A 777 -35.57 -4.26 -5.76
C HIS A 777 -34.14 -4.10 -5.24
N SER A 778 -33.97 -3.99 -3.92
CA SER A 778 -32.67 -3.88 -3.27
C SER A 778 -31.79 -5.12 -3.49
N ALA A 779 -32.39 -6.31 -3.57
CA ALA A 779 -31.72 -7.57 -3.93
C ALA A 779 -31.26 -7.65 -5.40
N VAL A 780 -31.40 -6.56 -6.17
CA VAL A 780 -30.85 -6.46 -7.53
C VAL A 780 -30.00 -5.19 -7.69
N ALA A 781 -30.16 -4.24 -6.77
CA ALA A 781 -29.57 -2.92 -6.86
C ALA A 781 -28.04 -2.99 -6.72
N TYR A 782 -27.35 -2.50 -7.75
CA TYR A 782 -25.90 -2.32 -7.72
C TYR A 782 -25.49 -1.36 -6.58
N PRO A 783 -24.48 -1.71 -5.78
CA PRO A 783 -23.68 -0.70 -5.10
C PRO A 783 -23.05 0.19 -6.18
N SER A 784 -23.28 1.50 -6.12
CA SER A 784 -22.81 2.49 -7.08
C SER A 784 -21.28 2.55 -7.25
N THR A 785 -20.52 1.80 -6.44
CA THR A 785 -19.05 1.83 -6.35
C THR A 785 -18.32 0.66 -7.02
N ALA A 786 -18.98 -0.43 -7.43
CA ALA A 786 -18.28 -1.62 -7.94
C ALA A 786 -18.53 -1.85 -9.44
N ARG A 787 -17.77 -1.15 -10.31
CA ARG A 787 -17.86 -1.35 -11.77
C ARG A 787 -17.12 -2.60 -12.30
N HIS A 788 -16.38 -3.35 -11.47
CA HIS A 788 -15.51 -4.44 -11.93
C HIS A 788 -15.37 -5.60 -10.93
N SER A 789 -16.48 -6.20 -10.49
CA SER A 789 -16.45 -7.40 -9.63
C SER A 789 -17.14 -8.57 -10.34
N THR A 790 -16.36 -9.55 -10.79
CA THR A 790 -16.81 -10.84 -11.31
C THR A 790 -16.96 -11.84 -10.17
N VAL A 791 -18.02 -11.75 -9.36
CA VAL A 791 -18.45 -12.92 -8.56
C VAL A 791 -19.96 -12.82 -8.25
N PRO A 792 -20.70 -13.95 -8.24
CA PRO A 792 -22.05 -14.01 -8.77
C PRO A 792 -23.13 -14.48 -7.78
N THR A 793 -24.39 -14.37 -8.20
CA THR A 793 -25.60 -14.96 -7.61
C THR A 793 -26.26 -14.15 -6.49
N SER A 794 -27.38 -13.50 -6.79
CA SER A 794 -28.23 -12.93 -5.75
C SER A 794 -28.97 -14.03 -4.97
N TYR A 795 -28.33 -14.53 -3.90
CA TYR A 795 -28.96 -15.48 -2.98
C TYR A 795 -30.19 -14.89 -2.29
N ALA A 796 -30.18 -13.57 -2.03
CA ALA A 796 -31.33 -12.86 -1.48
C ALA A 796 -32.48 -12.80 -2.49
N LEU A 797 -32.21 -12.51 -3.77
CA LEU A 797 -33.23 -12.56 -4.82
C LEU A 797 -33.82 -13.96 -4.97
N GLN A 798 -32.97 -15.00 -4.99
CA GLN A 798 -33.45 -16.39 -5.05
C GLN A 798 -34.32 -16.77 -3.85
N TYR A 799 -33.93 -16.34 -2.65
CA TYR A 799 -34.70 -16.59 -1.44
C TYR A 799 -36.05 -15.87 -1.51
N LEU A 800 -36.07 -14.59 -1.88
CA LEU A 800 -37.29 -13.80 -2.01
C LEU A 800 -38.21 -14.32 -3.12
N LEU A 801 -37.67 -14.80 -4.25
CA LEU A 801 -38.43 -15.48 -5.31
C LEU A 801 -39.07 -16.79 -4.83
N GLY A 802 -38.48 -17.46 -3.83
CA GLY A 802 -39.03 -18.66 -3.22
C GLY A 802 -40.21 -18.40 -2.27
N ILE A 803 -40.52 -17.14 -1.98
CA ILE A 803 -41.65 -16.76 -1.13
C ILE A 803 -42.86 -16.51 -2.04
N ASP A 804 -43.86 -17.41 -2.01
CA ASP A 804 -45.04 -17.37 -2.89
C ASP A 804 -45.80 -16.02 -2.90
N SER A 805 -45.71 -15.25 -1.82
CA SER A 805 -46.37 -13.96 -1.66
C SER A 805 -45.58 -12.75 -2.17
N VAL A 806 -44.33 -12.92 -2.63
CA VAL A 806 -43.52 -11.84 -3.20
C VAL A 806 -43.82 -11.67 -4.69
N ASP A 807 -44.28 -10.49 -5.08
CA ASP A 807 -44.52 -10.16 -6.49
C ASP A 807 -43.20 -9.88 -7.23
N CYS A 808 -42.78 -10.81 -8.08
CA CYS A 808 -41.57 -10.67 -8.89
C CYS A 808 -41.63 -9.58 -9.98
N ASN A 809 -42.83 -9.04 -10.26
CA ASN A 809 -43.05 -7.95 -11.22
C ASN A 809 -43.40 -6.62 -10.54
N GLN A 810 -43.13 -6.52 -9.24
CA GLN A 810 -43.34 -5.32 -8.47
C GLN A 810 -42.65 -4.13 -9.15
N ARG A 811 -43.37 -3.02 -9.25
CA ARG A 811 -42.90 -1.76 -9.84
C ARG A 811 -42.65 -0.73 -8.76
N ASP A 812 -41.59 0.07 -8.92
CA ASP A 812 -41.35 1.26 -8.10
C ASP A 812 -42.19 2.46 -8.59
N ASN A 813 -41.95 3.67 -8.05
CA ASN A 813 -42.74 4.86 -8.38
C ASN A 813 -42.56 5.32 -9.84
N ASP A 814 -41.43 4.95 -10.47
CA ASP A 814 -41.14 5.21 -11.88
C ASP A 814 -41.58 4.04 -12.77
N GLY A 815 -42.27 3.04 -12.22
CA GLY A 815 -42.71 1.86 -12.95
C GLY A 815 -41.60 0.83 -13.19
N VAL A 816 -40.41 1.02 -12.63
CA VAL A 816 -39.23 0.19 -12.87
C VAL A 816 -39.35 -1.12 -12.11
N THR A 817 -39.00 -2.23 -12.76
CA THR A 817 -39.01 -3.58 -12.18
C THR A 817 -37.59 -4.06 -11.85
N ALA A 818 -37.48 -5.08 -11.01
CA ALA A 818 -36.19 -5.74 -10.71
C ALA A 818 -35.46 -6.21 -11.98
N LEU A 819 -36.19 -6.70 -12.99
CA LEU A 819 -35.59 -7.12 -14.27
C LEU A 819 -34.95 -5.95 -15.04
N MET A 820 -35.58 -4.77 -15.00
CA MET A 820 -35.01 -3.56 -15.60
C MET A 820 -33.73 -3.12 -14.88
N LEU A 821 -33.69 -3.19 -13.55
CA LEU A 821 -32.48 -2.92 -12.77
C LEU A 821 -31.35 -3.91 -13.09
N ALA A 822 -31.68 -5.21 -13.19
CA ALA A 822 -30.71 -6.26 -13.54
C ALA A 822 -30.10 -6.05 -14.94
N SER A 823 -30.89 -5.54 -15.89
CA SER A 823 -30.45 -5.30 -17.28
C SER A 823 -29.30 -4.29 -17.40
N VAL A 824 -29.08 -3.47 -16.37
CA VAL A 824 -28.00 -2.47 -16.29
C VAL A 824 -26.66 -3.08 -15.84
N GLY A 825 -26.53 -4.42 -15.85
CA GLY A 825 -25.23 -5.11 -15.77
C GLY A 825 -25.14 -6.27 -14.79
N ASN A 826 -26.21 -6.58 -14.05
CA ASN A 826 -26.21 -7.67 -13.08
C ASN A 826 -26.63 -8.95 -13.80
N LEU A 827 -25.67 -9.60 -14.47
CA LEU A 827 -25.92 -10.76 -15.33
C LEU A 827 -26.54 -11.94 -14.58
N ASP A 828 -26.15 -12.17 -13.32
CA ASP A 828 -26.67 -13.29 -12.54
C ASP A 828 -28.11 -13.06 -12.10
N SER A 829 -28.42 -11.87 -11.56
CA SER A 829 -29.80 -11.51 -11.22
C SER A 829 -30.68 -11.47 -12.47
N LEU A 830 -30.13 -11.04 -13.61
CA LEU A 830 -30.80 -11.09 -14.90
C LEU A 830 -31.15 -12.55 -15.30
N GLN A 831 -30.19 -13.47 -15.20
CA GLN A 831 -30.42 -14.88 -15.50
C GLN A 831 -31.43 -15.54 -14.54
N VAL A 832 -31.30 -15.27 -13.22
CA VAL A 832 -32.22 -15.77 -12.20
C VAL A 832 -33.66 -15.31 -12.49
N LEU A 833 -33.85 -14.02 -12.75
CA LEU A 833 -35.18 -13.46 -13.06
C LEU A 833 -35.75 -14.02 -14.37
N LEU A 834 -34.94 -14.14 -15.43
CA LEU A 834 -35.40 -14.68 -16.72
C LEU A 834 -35.80 -16.15 -16.64
N SER A 835 -35.12 -16.93 -15.77
CA SER A 835 -35.45 -18.33 -15.52
C SER A 835 -36.78 -18.52 -14.76
N HIS A 836 -37.24 -17.49 -14.05
CA HIS A 836 -38.48 -17.57 -13.28
C HIS A 836 -39.72 -17.44 -14.18
N PRO A 837 -40.69 -18.37 -14.11
CA PRO A 837 -41.81 -18.43 -15.06
C PRO A 837 -42.76 -17.23 -14.92
N GLN A 838 -42.91 -16.68 -13.72
CA GLN A 838 -43.86 -15.58 -13.45
C GLN A 838 -43.30 -14.19 -13.78
N VAL A 839 -42.01 -14.07 -14.11
CA VAL A 839 -41.42 -12.77 -14.47
C VAL A 839 -41.92 -12.31 -15.83
N ASP A 840 -42.49 -11.10 -15.88
CA ASP A 840 -42.89 -10.39 -17.08
C ASP A 840 -41.67 -9.72 -17.72
N VAL A 841 -41.10 -10.41 -18.70
CA VAL A 841 -39.91 -9.94 -19.41
C VAL A 841 -40.15 -8.71 -20.30
N ASN A 842 -41.42 -8.35 -20.52
CA ASN A 842 -41.83 -7.25 -21.39
C ASN A 842 -42.49 -6.10 -20.61
N ALA A 843 -42.41 -6.11 -19.28
CA ALA A 843 -42.89 -5.02 -18.46
C ALA A 843 -42.31 -3.68 -18.95
N GLN A 844 -43.14 -2.62 -18.91
CA GLN A 844 -42.80 -1.26 -19.31
C GLN A 844 -42.87 -0.33 -18.10
N ASP A 845 -41.86 0.52 -17.94
CA ASP A 845 -41.81 1.56 -16.91
C ASP A 845 -42.78 2.73 -17.22
N ALA A 846 -42.75 3.79 -16.40
CA ALA A 846 -43.64 4.94 -16.54
C ALA A 846 -43.46 5.69 -17.87
N GLU A 847 -42.31 5.57 -18.55
CA GLU A 847 -42.07 6.13 -19.88
C GLU A 847 -42.26 5.11 -21.01
N GLY A 848 -42.72 3.89 -20.71
CA GLY A 848 -42.93 2.84 -21.71
C GLY A 848 -41.68 2.02 -22.05
N ARG A 849 -40.58 2.16 -21.31
CA ARG A 849 -39.30 1.48 -21.60
C ARG A 849 -39.29 0.09 -20.96
N THR A 850 -38.80 -0.89 -21.70
CA THR A 850 -38.62 -2.28 -21.23
C THR A 850 -37.19 -2.54 -20.75
N ALA A 851 -36.92 -3.69 -20.12
CA ALA A 851 -35.55 -4.11 -19.78
C ALA A 851 -34.58 -4.06 -20.99
N LEU A 852 -35.06 -4.33 -22.20
CA LEU A 852 -34.25 -4.22 -23.43
C LEU A 852 -33.85 -2.76 -23.74
N HIS A 853 -34.73 -1.79 -23.49
CA HIS A 853 -34.43 -0.37 -23.65
C HIS A 853 -33.39 0.10 -22.62
N TRP A 854 -33.56 -0.30 -21.36
CA TRP A 854 -32.61 -0.03 -20.27
C TRP A 854 -31.22 -0.61 -20.59
N CYS A 855 -31.18 -1.85 -21.10
CA CYS A 855 -29.95 -2.50 -21.55
C CYS A 855 -29.25 -1.74 -22.68
N CYS A 856 -29.98 -1.35 -23.74
CA CYS A 856 -29.43 -0.58 -24.86
C CYS A 856 -28.94 0.82 -24.43
N ARG A 857 -29.66 1.46 -23.50
CA ARG A 857 -29.25 2.72 -22.88
C ARG A 857 -27.97 2.58 -22.07
N SER A 858 -27.77 1.44 -21.41
CA SER A 858 -26.61 1.15 -20.56
C SER A 858 -25.39 0.66 -21.36
N GLY A 859 -25.62 0.06 -22.53
CA GLY A 859 -24.59 -0.37 -23.48
C GLY A 859 -23.71 -1.50 -22.97
N ILE A 860 -24.31 -2.46 -22.28
CA ILE A 860 -23.64 -3.65 -21.74
C ILE A 860 -23.95 -4.82 -22.68
N PRO A 861 -22.96 -5.29 -23.47
CA PRO A 861 -23.17 -6.32 -24.50
C PRO A 861 -23.75 -7.62 -23.93
N ASP A 862 -23.24 -8.09 -22.80
CA ASP A 862 -23.61 -9.39 -22.24
C ASP A 862 -25.09 -9.43 -21.80
N SER A 863 -25.57 -8.39 -21.11
CA SER A 863 -27.00 -8.25 -20.76
C SER A 863 -27.88 -8.23 -22.00
N LEU A 864 -27.41 -7.60 -23.09
CA LEU A 864 -28.15 -7.46 -24.33
C LEU A 864 -28.26 -8.81 -25.05
N GLU A 865 -27.17 -9.56 -25.13
CA GLU A 865 -27.16 -10.90 -25.70
C GLU A 865 -28.11 -11.85 -24.94
N ILE A 866 -28.10 -11.80 -23.61
CA ILE A 866 -29.00 -12.61 -22.77
C ILE A 866 -30.47 -12.24 -23.03
N LEU A 867 -30.82 -10.95 -23.01
CA LEU A 867 -32.20 -10.51 -23.23
C LEU A 867 -32.70 -10.80 -24.65
N VAL A 868 -31.87 -10.54 -25.67
CA VAL A 868 -32.25 -10.72 -27.07
C VAL A 868 -32.35 -12.20 -27.46
N SER A 869 -31.53 -13.07 -26.87
CA SER A 869 -31.63 -14.52 -27.10
C SER A 869 -32.85 -15.13 -26.42
N HIS A 870 -33.40 -14.51 -25.39
CA HIS A 870 -34.54 -15.05 -24.65
C HIS A 870 -35.84 -15.04 -25.50
N PRO A 871 -36.60 -16.16 -25.55
CA PRO A 871 -37.74 -16.30 -26.46
C PRO A 871 -38.96 -15.46 -26.08
N ARG A 872 -39.13 -15.17 -24.77
CA ARG A 872 -40.27 -14.37 -24.28
C ARG A 872 -40.09 -12.85 -24.52
N VAL A 873 -38.90 -12.38 -24.88
CA VAL A 873 -38.58 -10.94 -25.01
C VAL A 873 -39.06 -10.41 -26.36
N ASN A 874 -39.90 -9.37 -26.32
CA ASN A 874 -40.37 -8.65 -27.49
C ASN A 874 -39.45 -7.45 -27.77
N CYS A 875 -38.71 -7.52 -28.87
CA CYS A 875 -37.79 -6.46 -29.28
C CYS A 875 -38.47 -5.24 -29.92
N HIS A 876 -39.72 -5.36 -30.36
CA HIS A 876 -40.42 -4.31 -31.12
C HIS A 876 -41.24 -3.36 -30.27
N LEU A 877 -41.27 -3.55 -28.95
CA LEU A 877 -41.94 -2.60 -28.06
C LEU A 877 -41.25 -1.24 -28.16
N THR A 878 -42.05 -0.19 -28.11
CA THR A 878 -41.58 1.20 -28.11
C THR A 878 -41.96 1.89 -26.81
N ASP A 879 -41.15 2.86 -26.42
CA ASP A 879 -41.48 3.79 -25.35
C ASP A 879 -42.63 4.74 -25.74
N GLN A 880 -43.04 5.62 -24.82
CA GLN A 880 -44.09 6.61 -25.07
C GLN A 880 -43.76 7.63 -26.15
N ARG A 881 -42.48 7.77 -26.52
CA ARG A 881 -42.01 8.63 -27.62
C ARG A 881 -41.95 7.86 -28.95
N GLY A 882 -42.33 6.59 -28.96
CA GLY A 882 -42.24 5.71 -30.12
C GLY A 882 -40.82 5.21 -30.38
N TRP A 883 -39.89 5.37 -29.44
CA TRP A 883 -38.52 4.90 -29.58
C TRP A 883 -38.43 3.42 -29.23
N SER A 884 -37.86 2.65 -30.14
CA SER A 884 -37.55 1.24 -29.94
C SER A 884 -36.19 1.06 -29.26
N ALA A 885 -35.88 -0.16 -28.79
CA ALA A 885 -34.57 -0.47 -28.24
C ALA A 885 -33.42 -0.16 -29.21
N LEU A 886 -33.65 -0.32 -30.52
CA LEU A 886 -32.69 0.02 -31.57
C LEU A 886 -32.43 1.53 -31.65
N ASP A 887 -33.45 2.36 -31.44
CA ASP A 887 -33.30 3.83 -31.40
C ASP A 887 -32.52 4.27 -30.14
N PHE A 888 -32.69 3.59 -29.00
CA PHE A 888 -31.90 3.82 -27.80
C PHE A 888 -30.43 3.41 -27.96
N ALA A 889 -30.16 2.29 -28.67
CA ALA A 889 -28.81 1.89 -29.04
C ALA A 889 -28.13 2.94 -29.93
N CYS A 890 -28.90 3.54 -30.85
CA CYS A 890 -28.44 4.62 -31.71
C CYS A 890 -28.12 5.91 -30.97
N ALA A 891 -28.92 6.29 -29.97
CA ALA A 891 -28.70 7.51 -29.19
C ALA A 891 -27.46 7.42 -28.27
N ARG A 892 -26.84 6.25 -28.13
CA ARG A 892 -25.67 6.03 -27.28
C ARG A 892 -24.37 6.21 -28.08
N ARG A 893 -23.58 7.21 -27.69
CA ARG A 893 -22.29 7.52 -28.34
C ARG A 893 -21.21 6.45 -28.05
N GLY A 894 -20.31 6.26 -29.00
CA GLY A 894 -19.11 5.42 -28.85
C GLY A 894 -19.32 3.92 -29.09
N LEU A 895 -18.28 3.12 -28.80
CA LEU A 895 -18.24 1.67 -29.02
C LEU A 895 -19.43 0.88 -28.42
N PRO A 896 -19.95 1.22 -27.22
CA PRO A 896 -21.12 0.53 -26.65
C PRO A 896 -22.40 0.65 -27.49
N GLY A 897 -22.62 1.79 -28.16
CA GLY A 897 -23.77 1.97 -29.05
C GLY A 897 -23.63 1.12 -30.32
N VAL A 898 -22.43 1.11 -30.91
CA VAL A 898 -22.10 0.29 -32.09
C VAL A 898 -22.29 -1.20 -31.80
N ASN A 899 -21.79 -1.69 -30.65
CA ASN A 899 -21.96 -3.08 -30.23
C ASN A 899 -23.44 -3.42 -30.01
N SER A 900 -24.22 -2.50 -29.43
CA SER A 900 -25.65 -2.72 -29.20
C SER A 900 -26.42 -2.83 -30.53
N ILE A 901 -26.13 -1.97 -31.50
CA ILE A 901 -26.71 -2.04 -32.85
C ILE A 901 -26.32 -3.37 -33.53
N TYR A 902 -25.06 -3.80 -33.41
CA TYR A 902 -24.58 -5.06 -33.98
C TYR A 902 -25.31 -6.27 -33.40
N ILE A 903 -25.42 -6.37 -32.07
CA ILE A 903 -26.09 -7.49 -31.39
C ILE A 903 -27.57 -7.54 -31.78
N LEU A 904 -28.24 -6.38 -31.82
CA LEU A 904 -29.63 -6.29 -32.27
C LEU A 904 -29.78 -6.71 -33.75
N ALA A 905 -28.88 -6.27 -34.64
CA ALA A 905 -28.91 -6.66 -36.06
C ALA A 905 -28.65 -8.16 -36.26
N LYS A 906 -27.64 -8.71 -35.57
CA LYS A 906 -27.29 -10.13 -35.60
C LYS A 906 -28.41 -11.05 -35.10
N SER A 907 -29.29 -10.55 -34.25
CA SER A 907 -30.41 -11.33 -33.71
C SER A 907 -31.41 -11.81 -34.77
N GLY A 908 -31.43 -11.19 -35.96
CA GLY A 908 -32.39 -11.49 -37.03
C GLY A 908 -33.84 -11.14 -36.68
N ARG A 909 -34.07 -10.45 -35.55
CA ARG A 909 -35.41 -10.05 -35.09
C ARG A 909 -35.84 -8.66 -35.58
N TRP A 910 -35.05 -7.99 -36.41
CA TRP A 910 -35.35 -6.64 -36.92
C TRP A 910 -35.31 -6.63 -38.44
N GLU A 911 -36.15 -5.82 -39.07
CA GLU A 911 -36.11 -5.63 -40.52
C GLU A 911 -34.84 -4.89 -40.95
N ASP A 912 -34.24 -5.32 -42.06
CA ASP A 912 -33.07 -4.65 -42.66
C ASP A 912 -33.31 -3.16 -42.91
N SER A 913 -34.54 -2.79 -43.27
CA SER A 913 -34.96 -1.39 -43.48
C SER A 913 -34.84 -0.55 -42.21
N ALA A 914 -35.21 -1.10 -41.05
CA ALA A 914 -35.15 -0.45 -39.75
C ALA A 914 -33.71 -0.32 -39.25
N ILE A 915 -32.90 -1.37 -39.41
CA ILE A 915 -31.46 -1.35 -39.07
C ILE A 915 -30.75 -0.31 -39.93
N ARG A 916 -30.99 -0.30 -41.26
CA ARG A 916 -30.39 0.68 -42.18
C ARG A 916 -30.74 2.12 -41.82
N ARG A 917 -32.02 2.40 -41.54
CA ARG A 917 -32.47 3.74 -41.12
C ARG A 917 -31.73 4.23 -39.88
N VAL A 918 -31.56 3.35 -38.89
CA VAL A 918 -30.94 3.69 -37.62
C VAL A 918 -29.41 3.87 -37.75
N VAL A 919 -28.75 3.03 -38.56
CA VAL A 919 -27.32 3.19 -38.88
C VAL A 919 -27.06 4.56 -39.54
N ILE A 920 -27.94 4.99 -40.46
CA ILE A 920 -27.86 6.33 -41.08
C ILE A 920 -28.02 7.44 -40.03
N GLN A 921 -28.98 7.30 -39.11
CA GLN A 921 -29.21 8.28 -38.05
C GLN A 921 -28.05 8.36 -37.05
N PHE A 922 -27.41 7.23 -36.72
CA PHE A 922 -26.25 7.15 -35.83
C PHE A 922 -25.08 7.96 -36.37
N PHE A 923 -24.75 7.76 -37.66
CA PHE A 923 -23.70 8.51 -38.33
C PHE A 923 -24.04 9.99 -38.48
N ALA A 924 -25.32 10.36 -38.58
CA ALA A 924 -25.74 11.75 -38.66
C ALA A 924 -25.65 12.52 -37.32
N HIS A 925 -25.85 11.86 -36.16
CA HIS A 925 -26.06 12.54 -34.86
C HIS A 925 -24.84 12.58 -33.91
N HIS A 926 -23.78 11.80 -34.15
CA HIS A 926 -22.74 11.57 -33.14
C HIS A 926 -21.30 11.95 -33.56
N TYR A 927 -21.14 12.85 -34.55
CA TYR A 927 -19.83 13.38 -34.94
C TYR A 927 -19.31 14.46 -33.98
N ASP A 928 -18.40 14.07 -33.09
CA ASP A 928 -17.44 14.97 -32.46
C ASP A 928 -16.04 14.35 -32.51
N THR A 929 -15.05 15.19 -32.82
CA THR A 929 -13.68 14.86 -33.27
C THR A 929 -12.84 14.00 -32.30
N GLY A 930 -13.25 13.85 -31.03
CA GLY A 930 -12.58 13.00 -30.05
C GLY A 930 -12.84 11.48 -30.20
N ALA A 931 -13.98 11.08 -30.78
CA ALA A 931 -14.30 9.66 -30.99
C ALA A 931 -13.45 9.00 -32.09
N GLU A 932 -12.89 9.81 -32.99
CA GLU A 932 -12.07 9.38 -34.13
C GLU A 932 -10.74 8.75 -33.69
N ILE A 933 -10.17 9.19 -32.57
CA ILE A 933 -8.89 8.70 -32.03
C ILE A 933 -9.07 7.36 -31.32
N SER A 934 -10.17 7.18 -30.58
CA SER A 934 -10.49 5.93 -29.87
C SER A 934 -11.01 4.84 -30.82
N LEU A 935 -11.80 5.21 -31.85
CA LEU A 935 -12.14 4.29 -32.93
C LEU A 935 -10.88 3.87 -33.70
N LYS A 936 -9.97 4.80 -34.05
CA LYS A 936 -8.69 4.46 -34.69
C LYS A 936 -7.81 3.53 -33.85
N SER A 937 -7.61 3.81 -32.55
CA SER A 937 -6.72 3.00 -31.72
C SER A 937 -7.26 1.59 -31.50
N THR A 938 -8.58 1.44 -31.43
CA THR A 938 -9.26 0.14 -31.20
C THR A 938 -9.44 -0.66 -32.50
N LEU A 939 -9.66 0.01 -33.64
CA LEU A 939 -9.69 -0.61 -34.97
C LEU A 939 -8.30 -1.11 -35.41
N ILE A 940 -7.24 -0.40 -35.01
CA ILE A 940 -5.85 -0.80 -35.33
C ILE A 940 -5.36 -1.95 -34.42
N SER A 941 -5.82 -2.03 -33.16
CA SER A 941 -5.36 -3.06 -32.21
C SER A 941 -6.10 -4.40 -32.28
N SER A 942 -7.31 -4.45 -32.83
CA SER A 942 -8.17 -5.65 -32.74
C SER A 942 -8.04 -6.66 -33.90
N GLN A 943 -7.41 -6.33 -35.04
CA GLN A 943 -7.36 -7.18 -36.26
C GLN A 943 -8.72 -7.79 -36.72
N GLN A 944 -9.85 -7.39 -36.14
CA GLN A 944 -11.17 -7.78 -36.59
C GLN A 944 -11.63 -6.72 -37.60
N SER A 945 -12.07 -7.15 -38.79
CA SER A 945 -12.76 -6.25 -39.72
C SER A 945 -13.92 -5.57 -38.98
N PRO A 946 -14.34 -4.36 -39.39
CA PRO A 946 -15.53 -3.74 -38.83
C PRO A 946 -16.75 -4.58 -39.22
N ALA A 947 -17.06 -5.61 -38.41
CA ALA A 947 -18.14 -6.55 -38.66
C ALA A 947 -19.53 -5.89 -38.71
N THR A 948 -19.68 -4.65 -38.23
CA THR A 948 -20.89 -3.83 -38.42
C THR A 948 -21.11 -3.37 -39.86
N PHE A 949 -20.05 -3.26 -40.66
CA PHE A 949 -20.16 -2.93 -42.08
C PHE A 949 -20.29 -4.17 -42.97
N ASP A 950 -19.94 -5.36 -42.46
CA ASP A 950 -20.08 -6.65 -43.16
C ASP A 950 -21.50 -7.25 -43.04
N VAL A 951 -22.39 -6.67 -42.21
CA VAL A 951 -23.79 -7.15 -42.08
C VAL A 951 -24.62 -6.86 -43.35
N PHE A 952 -24.19 -5.92 -44.19
CA PHE A 952 -24.90 -5.54 -45.41
C PHE A 952 -24.00 -5.66 -46.64
N GLU A 953 -24.48 -6.31 -47.70
CA GLU A 953 -23.92 -6.14 -49.04
C GLU A 953 -24.24 -4.71 -49.52
N TRP A 954 -23.32 -3.78 -49.29
CA TRP A 954 -23.41 -2.42 -49.79
C TRP A 954 -23.18 -2.44 -51.30
N THR A 955 -24.27 -2.35 -52.07
CA THR A 955 -24.19 -2.30 -53.53
C THR A 955 -24.38 -0.86 -54.00
N LEU A 956 -23.71 -0.52 -55.10
CA LEU A 956 -23.90 0.77 -55.79
C LEU A 956 -25.30 0.94 -56.40
N ASP A 957 -26.05 -0.15 -56.52
CA ASP A 957 -27.43 -0.16 -57.00
C ASP A 957 -28.45 0.32 -55.96
N ASP A 958 -28.03 0.36 -54.68
CA ASP A 958 -28.83 0.84 -53.56
C ASP A 958 -28.69 2.37 -53.41
N PRO A 959 -29.79 3.15 -53.58
CA PRO A 959 -29.78 4.60 -53.39
C PRO A 959 -29.28 5.03 -52.00
N THR A 960 -29.46 4.17 -50.99
CA THR A 960 -29.09 4.42 -49.60
C THR A 960 -27.58 4.48 -49.41
N THR A 961 -26.83 3.66 -50.16
CA THR A 961 -25.36 3.65 -50.21
C THR A 961 -24.81 4.99 -50.69
N TRP A 962 -25.44 5.58 -51.71
CA TRP A 962 -25.06 6.89 -52.25
C TRP A 962 -25.37 8.04 -51.30
N VAL A 963 -26.47 7.95 -50.55
CA VAL A 963 -26.82 8.95 -49.52
C VAL A 963 -25.81 8.91 -48.37
N LEU A 964 -25.47 7.72 -47.86
CA LEU A 964 -24.45 7.53 -46.82
C LEU A 964 -23.05 8.01 -47.27
N LEU A 965 -22.65 7.65 -48.49
CA LEU A 965 -21.42 8.14 -49.09
C LEU A 965 -21.43 9.67 -49.25
N GLY A 966 -22.59 10.23 -49.65
CA GLY A 966 -22.81 11.66 -49.77
C GLY A 966 -22.65 12.41 -48.44
N TYR A 967 -23.22 11.90 -47.34
CA TYR A 967 -23.03 12.46 -45.99
C TYR A 967 -21.58 12.31 -45.51
N ALA A 968 -20.98 11.13 -45.66
CA ALA A 968 -19.60 10.86 -45.27
C ALA A 968 -18.60 11.78 -46.01
N LEU A 969 -18.81 12.03 -47.31
CA LEU A 969 -17.98 12.92 -48.12
C LEU A 969 -18.29 14.41 -47.90
N ARG A 970 -19.53 14.78 -47.62
CA ARG A 970 -19.96 16.17 -47.37
C ARG A 970 -19.35 16.74 -46.09
N ASP A 971 -19.32 15.95 -45.02
CA ASP A 971 -18.89 16.39 -43.68
C ASP A 971 -17.47 15.88 -43.31
N THR A 972 -16.71 15.45 -44.32
CA THR A 972 -15.27 15.08 -44.28
C THR A 972 -14.88 13.84 -43.46
N CYS A 973 -15.80 12.90 -43.23
CA CYS A 973 -15.41 11.61 -42.65
C CYS A 973 -14.79 10.68 -43.70
N ARG A 974 -13.46 10.68 -43.71
CA ARG A 974 -12.65 9.89 -44.64
C ARG A 974 -12.76 8.38 -44.39
N VAL A 975 -12.89 7.95 -43.12
CA VAL A 975 -12.92 6.52 -42.77
C VAL A 975 -14.26 5.87 -43.14
N ALA A 976 -15.39 6.51 -42.83
CA ALA A 976 -16.70 5.98 -43.22
C ALA A 976 -16.88 5.95 -44.74
N ALA A 977 -16.43 7.01 -45.44
CA ALA A 977 -16.44 7.02 -46.91
C ALA A 977 -15.54 5.93 -47.50
N TYR A 978 -14.35 5.71 -46.91
CA TYR A 978 -13.44 4.66 -47.31
C TYR A 978 -14.04 3.27 -47.16
N LEU A 979 -14.60 2.94 -45.98
CA LEU A 979 -15.20 1.64 -45.69
C LEU A 979 -16.40 1.35 -46.61
N ILE A 980 -17.25 2.35 -46.87
CA ILE A 980 -18.37 2.21 -47.82
C ILE A 980 -17.84 1.92 -49.23
N LEU A 981 -16.84 2.66 -49.70
CA LEU A 981 -16.27 2.50 -51.04
C LEU A 981 -15.51 1.17 -51.20
N VAL A 982 -14.85 0.67 -50.16
CA VAL A 982 -14.19 -0.64 -50.16
C VAL A 982 -15.22 -1.77 -50.19
N ASN A 983 -16.26 -1.71 -49.37
CA ASN A 983 -17.31 -2.74 -49.35
C ASN A 983 -18.16 -2.74 -50.64
N CYS A 984 -18.27 -1.59 -51.33
CA CYS A 984 -18.87 -1.52 -52.67
C CYS A 984 -17.93 -2.03 -53.79
N GLY A 985 -16.71 -2.47 -53.47
CA GLY A 985 -15.72 -2.95 -54.44
C GLY A 985 -15.08 -1.85 -55.29
N ILE A 986 -15.20 -0.57 -54.91
CA ILE A 986 -14.72 0.59 -55.67
C ILE A 986 -13.26 0.92 -55.31
N LEU A 987 -12.89 0.74 -54.05
CA LEU A 987 -11.52 0.92 -53.57
C LEU A 987 -10.96 -0.41 -53.04
N PRO A 988 -9.67 -0.70 -53.27
CA PRO A 988 -9.03 -1.85 -52.67
C PRO A 988 -8.84 -1.66 -51.15
N PRO A 989 -8.87 -2.74 -50.34
CA PRO A 989 -8.53 -2.68 -48.92
C PRO A 989 -7.05 -2.31 -48.75
N SER A 990 -6.81 -1.31 -47.91
CA SER A 990 -5.51 -0.67 -47.67
C SER A 990 -4.76 -1.41 -46.58
N LYS A 991 -3.41 -1.46 -46.67
CA LYS A 991 -2.57 -2.05 -45.63
C LYS A 991 -1.96 -1.01 -44.69
N THR A 992 -2.09 0.29 -45.01
CA THR A 992 -1.46 1.38 -44.24
C THR A 992 -2.36 2.62 -44.13
N ALA A 993 -2.25 3.36 -43.01
CA ALA A 993 -3.05 4.57 -42.76
C ALA A 993 -2.77 5.71 -43.77
N GLU A 994 -1.59 5.70 -44.41
CA GLU A 994 -1.18 6.69 -45.39
C GLU A 994 -1.79 6.43 -46.77
N GLU A 995 -1.97 5.17 -47.16
CA GLU A 995 -2.72 4.77 -48.36
C GLU A 995 -4.20 5.12 -48.24
N GLU A 996 -4.82 4.87 -47.07
CA GLU A 996 -6.21 5.28 -46.80
C GLU A 996 -6.38 6.79 -46.95
N LYS A 997 -5.48 7.58 -46.36
CA LYS A 997 -5.50 9.04 -46.45
C LYS A 997 -5.41 9.50 -47.91
N ARG A 998 -4.62 8.80 -48.73
CA ARG A 998 -4.42 9.09 -50.15
C ARG A 998 -5.64 8.70 -50.99
N TYR A 999 -6.23 7.52 -50.77
CA TYR A 999 -7.46 7.09 -51.42
C TYR A 999 -8.63 8.01 -51.09
N CYS A 1000 -8.78 8.41 -49.82
CA CYS A 1000 -9.80 9.36 -49.39
C CYS A 1000 -9.61 10.75 -50.00
N GLN A 1001 -8.37 11.20 -50.18
CA GLN A 1001 -8.07 12.47 -50.86
C GLN A 1001 -8.42 12.40 -52.36
N CYS A 1002 -8.14 11.28 -53.03
CA CYS A 1002 -8.48 11.07 -54.43
C CYS A 1002 -9.99 10.91 -54.65
N ALA A 1003 -10.69 10.16 -53.78
CA ALA A 1003 -12.14 9.99 -53.81
C ALA A 1003 -12.87 11.31 -53.49
N ALA A 1004 -12.40 12.06 -52.49
CA ALA A 1004 -12.93 13.39 -52.20
C ALA A 1004 -12.71 14.37 -53.37
N ALA A 1005 -11.55 14.33 -54.04
CA ALA A 1005 -11.27 15.20 -55.19
C ALA A 1005 -12.17 14.87 -56.41
N SER A 1006 -12.42 13.59 -56.68
CA SER A 1006 -13.28 13.15 -57.79
C SER A 1006 -14.78 13.40 -57.52
N VAL A 1007 -15.23 13.28 -56.28
CA VAL A 1007 -16.63 13.58 -55.89
C VAL A 1007 -16.87 15.09 -55.69
N PHE A 1008 -15.88 15.87 -55.23
CA PHE A 1008 -16.01 17.34 -55.16
C PHE A 1008 -16.08 18.00 -56.54
N CYS A 1009 -15.40 17.46 -57.55
CA CYS A 1009 -15.54 17.93 -58.94
C CYS A 1009 -16.92 17.61 -59.55
N SER A 1010 -17.70 16.71 -58.94
CA SER A 1010 -19.02 16.29 -59.39
C SER A 1010 -20.13 16.58 -58.36
N ARG A 1011 -19.94 17.60 -57.51
CA ARG A 1011 -20.94 18.05 -56.51
C ARG A 1011 -22.30 18.38 -57.13
N SER A 1012 -22.33 18.80 -58.39
CA SER A 1012 -23.56 19.04 -59.17
C SER A 1012 -24.25 17.74 -59.61
N TRP A 1013 -23.47 16.70 -59.96
CA TRP A 1013 -23.98 15.47 -60.55
C TRP A 1013 -24.61 14.53 -59.53
N VAL A 1014 -24.02 14.39 -58.35
CA VAL A 1014 -24.57 13.54 -57.28
C VAL A 1014 -25.89 14.11 -56.75
N LEU A 1015 -26.01 15.44 -56.67
CA LEU A 1015 -27.24 16.11 -56.22
C LEU A 1015 -28.36 16.05 -57.27
N GLU A 1016 -28.04 16.12 -58.57
CA GLU A 1016 -29.01 15.95 -59.66
C GLU A 1016 -29.48 14.49 -59.81
N ALA A 1017 -28.60 13.50 -59.63
CA ALA A 1017 -28.94 12.08 -59.77
C ALA A 1017 -29.89 11.57 -58.66
N VAL A 1018 -29.85 12.17 -57.47
CA VAL A 1018 -30.68 11.77 -56.31
C VAL A 1018 -31.97 12.61 -56.21
N GLY A 1019 -32.15 13.63 -57.05
CA GLY A 1019 -33.43 14.37 -57.16
C GLY A 1019 -33.85 15.13 -55.91
N VAL A 1020 -32.92 15.60 -55.07
CA VAL A 1020 -33.22 16.35 -53.84
C VAL A 1020 -33.08 17.86 -54.09
N PRO A 1021 -34.15 18.67 -54.00
CA PRO A 1021 -34.01 20.11 -54.07
C PRO A 1021 -33.34 20.65 -52.80
N TYR A 1022 -32.28 21.44 -52.98
CA TYR A 1022 -31.54 22.07 -51.91
C TYR A 1022 -32.36 23.22 -51.28
N ARG A 1023 -33.09 22.95 -50.19
CA ARG A 1023 -33.55 23.98 -49.25
C ARG A 1023 -33.25 23.56 -47.83
N ARG A 1024 -32.77 24.55 -47.04
CA ARG A 1024 -32.07 24.36 -45.77
C ARG A 1024 -32.99 24.09 -44.58
N ASP A 1025 -34.30 24.20 -44.78
CA ASP A 1025 -35.30 24.12 -43.74
C ASP A 1025 -36.49 23.34 -44.31
N ASP A 1026 -36.63 22.07 -43.94
CA ASP A 1026 -37.91 21.35 -43.80
C ASP A 1026 -37.63 19.90 -43.39
N TYR A 1027 -37.79 19.63 -42.10
CA TYR A 1027 -37.88 18.28 -41.55
C TYR A 1027 -39.29 17.75 -41.83
N ALA A 1028 -39.38 16.53 -42.38
CA ALA A 1028 -40.59 15.76 -42.69
C ALA A 1028 -41.31 16.11 -44.01
N SER A 1029 -41.05 15.31 -45.04
CA SER A 1029 -42.12 14.66 -45.83
C SER A 1029 -41.53 13.65 -46.84
N THR A 1030 -42.27 12.55 -46.99
CA THR A 1030 -42.17 11.45 -47.97
C THR A 1030 -41.49 11.79 -49.30
N PHE A 1031 -40.40 11.09 -49.62
CA PHE A 1031 -39.76 11.13 -50.94
C PHE A 1031 -40.19 9.94 -51.81
N VAL A 1032 -40.86 10.24 -52.93
CA VAL A 1032 -41.15 9.27 -54.00
C VAL A 1032 -40.01 9.33 -55.01
N PHE A 1033 -39.33 8.22 -55.25
CA PHE A 1033 -38.25 8.12 -56.24
C PHE A 1033 -38.75 7.56 -57.58
N SER A 1034 -38.45 8.25 -58.67
CA SER A 1034 -38.54 7.71 -60.03
C SER A 1034 -37.10 7.52 -60.56
N PRO A 1035 -36.67 6.30 -60.92
CA PRO A 1035 -35.31 6.07 -61.41
C PRO A 1035 -35.23 6.39 -62.91
N ASN A 1036 -34.35 7.32 -63.31
CA ASN A 1036 -33.95 7.44 -64.71
C ASN A 1036 -32.80 6.46 -65.01
N PRO A 1037 -33.01 5.39 -65.80
CA PRO A 1037 -32.01 4.34 -65.99
C PRO A 1037 -30.78 4.79 -66.77
N GLN A 1038 -30.85 5.91 -67.52
CA GLN A 1038 -29.74 6.38 -68.33
C GLN A 1038 -28.62 7.05 -67.51
N LEU A 1039 -28.90 7.48 -66.28
CA LEU A 1039 -27.91 8.08 -65.38
C LEU A 1039 -27.08 7.04 -64.60
N ARG A 1040 -27.55 5.78 -64.50
CA ARG A 1040 -26.85 4.72 -63.74
C ARG A 1040 -25.63 4.11 -64.44
N ARG A 1041 -25.41 4.37 -65.73
CA ARG A 1041 -24.30 3.78 -66.53
C ARG A 1041 -23.14 4.75 -66.83
N ARG A 1042 -23.25 6.02 -66.46
CA ARG A 1042 -22.15 6.98 -66.51
C ARG A 1042 -21.62 7.21 -65.11
#